data_AF-A0A534W608-F1
#
_entry.id   AF-A0A534W608-F1
#
_cell.length_a   1.000
_cell.length_b   1.000
_cell.length_c   1.000
_cell.angle_alpha   90.00
_cell.angle_beta   90.00
_cell.angle_gamma   90.00
#
_symmetry.space_group_name_H-M   'P 1'
#
loop_
_entity.id
_entity.type
_entity.pdbx_description
1 polymer ?
#
loop_
_entity_poly.entity_id
_entity_poly.type
_entity_poly.pdbx_seq_one_letter_code
_entity_poly.pdbx_strand_id
1 'polypeptide(L)'
;MRIEIPELSLVVLMGPSGSGKSSFARKHFKPTEVLSSDECRGLVSDDENNQAATNDAFDVLYYIAKKRLAAGRITVIDATNVQPEARKNAVALAREFHVLPVAVVFDVPERICHDRNKTREDRNFGPHVIRQQMQQLHRSLGSLQREGFRHVFKLQSVADVDAAEVARVPLWNNRKFDHGPFDVIGDVHGCLDELEGLLGKLGYTRDVGGVFRHEQGRKAVFLGDLVDRGPNVPGVLRTAMSMEKAGTALCVPGNHEMKLLRKLRGKDVKLTHGLAQTLEQLEREPAGFRDEVARFIDDQVSHYVLDDGKLVVAHAGMKEALQGRGSGKVREFALYGETTGETDEYGLPVRYPWANEYRGRAAVVYGHTPVPEAEWLNNTICIDTGCVYGGKLTAFRWPERELLQVPAAKVYCESVRPLAPPVQQAPLSAQHANDDVLDLADVFGKRIIETRLHRNVTVREENSVAALEAMSRFAANPRWLVYLPPTMSPPETSRKPGLLEHPDEAFAYFRREGVVRVVCEEKHMGSRAVLVACRDPDAAKARVGVEKGDAGAVVTRTGRHFFTDARIEMEFLERLRAALGKSGFWDEHKTDWAVLDCELMPWSVKAQDLIRDQYAAVGAASRAALAEVMPALDAAAARGVEVGDLLPRTRQRTQLVGRYVEAYRRYCWPVRSLDDLKLAP
;
A
#
# COMPACT_ATOMS: atom_id res chain seq x y z
N MET A 1 16.08 32.20 -21.91
CA MET A 1 15.98 32.15 -20.44
C MET A 1 15.52 30.75 -20.04
N ARG A 2 16.24 30.05 -19.15
CA ARG A 2 15.81 28.73 -18.66
C ARG A 2 14.87 28.90 -17.46
N ILE A 3 13.68 28.33 -17.55
CA ILE A 3 12.63 28.33 -16.52
C ILE A 3 12.57 26.92 -15.93
N GLU A 4 12.99 26.79 -14.67
CA GLU A 4 12.98 25.50 -13.97
C GLU A 4 11.72 25.35 -13.14
N ILE A 5 10.86 24.42 -13.53
CA ILE A 5 9.56 24.18 -12.89
C ILE A 5 9.60 22.82 -12.20
N PRO A 6 9.16 22.70 -10.94
CA PRO A 6 8.99 21.40 -10.31
C PRO A 6 8.08 20.50 -11.15
N GLU A 7 8.51 19.27 -11.38
CA GLU A 7 7.78 18.28 -12.18
C GLU A 7 6.35 18.00 -11.66
N LEU A 8 6.12 18.22 -10.36
CA LEU A 8 4.82 18.23 -9.72
C LEU A 8 4.54 19.63 -9.15
N SER A 9 3.75 20.39 -9.89
CA SER A 9 3.41 21.79 -9.56
C SER A 9 2.07 22.20 -10.16
N LEU A 10 1.52 23.29 -9.65
CA LEU A 10 0.43 24.02 -10.30
C LEU A 10 1.00 25.29 -10.90
N VAL A 11 1.12 25.32 -12.23
CA VAL A 11 1.64 26.49 -12.96
C VAL A 11 0.47 27.41 -13.30
N VAL A 12 0.61 28.69 -12.99
CA VAL A 12 -0.38 29.73 -13.28
C VAL A 12 0.26 30.72 -14.24
N LEU A 13 -0.24 30.76 -15.48
CA LEU A 13 0.17 31.75 -16.47
C LEU A 13 -0.52 33.08 -16.16
N MET A 14 0.21 34.18 -16.19
CA MET A 14 -0.30 35.50 -15.78
C MET A 14 0.06 36.55 -16.81
N GLY A 15 -0.93 37.31 -17.29
CA GLY A 15 -0.65 38.41 -18.22
C GLY A 15 -1.88 38.78 -19.06
N PRO A 16 -1.86 39.95 -19.70
CA PRO A 16 -2.99 40.44 -20.47
C PRO A 16 -3.27 39.59 -21.72
N SER A 17 -4.45 39.76 -22.31
CA SER A 17 -4.77 39.22 -23.64
C SER A 17 -3.73 39.69 -24.67
N GLY A 18 -3.29 38.81 -25.57
CA GLY A 18 -2.27 39.12 -26.57
C GLY A 18 -0.81 39.03 -26.08
N SER A 19 -0.54 38.77 -24.79
CA SER A 19 0.83 38.69 -24.26
C SER A 19 1.62 37.45 -24.68
N GLY A 20 0.95 36.41 -25.22
CA GLY A 20 1.59 35.19 -25.70
C GLY A 20 1.40 33.94 -24.82
N LYS A 21 0.67 34.03 -23.70
CA LYS A 21 0.43 32.92 -22.73
C LYS A 21 0.07 31.59 -23.40
N SER A 22 -1.02 31.53 -24.16
CA SER A 22 -1.51 30.30 -24.78
C SER A 22 -0.55 29.72 -25.82
N SER A 23 0.23 30.58 -26.49
CA SER A 23 1.25 30.12 -27.45
C SER A 23 2.46 29.54 -26.71
N PHE A 24 2.88 30.18 -25.61
CA PHE A 24 3.89 29.63 -24.71
C PHE A 24 3.45 28.30 -24.10
N ALA A 25 2.20 28.21 -23.64
CA ALA A 25 1.63 27.00 -23.06
C ALA A 25 1.70 25.83 -24.04
N ARG A 26 1.23 26.04 -25.28
CA ARG A 26 1.25 25.05 -26.37
C ARG A 26 2.66 24.64 -26.79
N LYS A 27 3.64 25.56 -26.72
CA LYS A 27 5.04 25.28 -27.05
C LYS A 27 5.73 24.42 -25.99
N HIS A 28 5.45 24.64 -24.70
CA HIS A 28 6.24 24.09 -23.60
C HIS A 28 5.57 22.98 -22.79
N PHE A 29 4.25 22.81 -22.92
CA PHE A 29 3.48 21.81 -22.18
C PHE A 29 2.66 20.94 -23.12
N LYS A 30 2.35 19.72 -22.69
CA LYS A 30 1.44 18.84 -23.44
C LYS A 30 0.04 19.46 -23.45
N PRO A 31 -0.77 19.28 -24.51
CA PRO A 31 -2.15 19.77 -24.55
C PRO A 31 -2.95 19.36 -23.31
N THR A 32 -2.81 18.11 -22.86
CA THR A 32 -3.48 17.60 -21.67
C THR A 32 -3.04 18.24 -20.34
N GLU A 33 -1.90 18.94 -20.30
CA GLU A 33 -1.39 19.60 -19.10
C GLU A 33 -1.93 21.02 -18.94
N VAL A 34 -2.41 21.62 -20.04
CA VAL A 34 -2.92 22.99 -20.07
C VAL A 34 -4.43 22.97 -19.92
N LEU A 35 -4.94 23.72 -18.95
CA LEU A 35 -6.36 23.95 -18.73
C LEU A 35 -6.64 25.40 -19.04
N SER A 36 -7.24 25.66 -20.21
CA SER A 36 -7.61 26.99 -20.66
C SER A 36 -9.00 27.36 -20.15
N SER A 37 -9.14 28.55 -19.56
CA SER A 37 -10.47 29.07 -19.20
C SER A 37 -11.34 29.33 -20.42
N ASP A 38 -10.73 29.53 -21.59
CA ASP A 38 -11.46 29.77 -22.85
C ASP A 38 -12.00 28.45 -23.41
N GLU A 39 -11.18 27.39 -23.46
CA GLU A 39 -11.63 26.05 -23.87
C GLU A 39 -12.72 25.52 -22.94
N CYS A 40 -12.57 25.70 -21.62
CA CYS A 40 -13.59 25.30 -20.66
C CYS A 40 -14.91 26.06 -20.86
N ARG A 41 -14.85 27.30 -21.33
CA ARG A 41 -16.04 28.11 -21.64
C ARG A 41 -16.74 27.60 -22.91
N GLY A 42 -15.96 27.22 -23.92
CA GLY A 42 -16.49 26.50 -25.09
C GLY A 42 -17.19 25.21 -24.70
N LEU A 43 -16.62 24.41 -23.79
CA LEU A 43 -17.22 23.15 -23.33
C LEU A 43 -18.59 23.30 -22.64
N VAL A 44 -18.84 24.43 -21.96
CA VAL A 44 -20.10 24.65 -21.21
C VAL A 44 -21.12 25.50 -21.96
N SER A 45 -20.73 26.19 -23.03
CA SER A 45 -21.60 27.16 -23.71
C SER A 45 -21.52 27.17 -25.23
N ASP A 46 -20.77 26.25 -25.83
CA ASP A 46 -20.46 26.17 -27.26
C ASP A 46 -19.78 27.42 -27.85
N ASP A 47 -19.36 28.37 -27.00
CA ASP A 47 -18.67 29.62 -27.37
C ASP A 47 -17.60 30.01 -26.34
N GLU A 48 -16.33 30.00 -26.76
CA GLU A 48 -15.17 30.40 -25.93
C GLU A 48 -15.20 31.89 -25.50
N ASN A 49 -16.10 32.69 -26.10
CA ASN A 49 -16.23 34.11 -25.86
C ASN A 49 -17.38 34.48 -24.92
N ASN A 50 -18.29 33.55 -24.61
CA ASN A 50 -19.49 33.82 -23.83
C ASN A 50 -19.21 34.16 -22.35
N GLN A 51 -18.99 35.44 -22.05
CA GLN A 51 -18.59 35.87 -20.71
C GLN A 51 -19.59 35.50 -19.59
N ALA A 52 -20.87 35.25 -19.93
CA ALA A 52 -21.87 34.80 -18.96
C ALA A 52 -21.55 33.40 -18.39
N ALA A 53 -20.87 32.55 -19.15
CA ALA A 53 -20.49 31.18 -18.74
C ALA A 53 -19.15 31.13 -17.98
N THR A 54 -18.60 32.27 -17.54
CA THR A 54 -17.27 32.31 -16.91
C THR A 54 -17.21 31.51 -15.61
N ASN A 55 -18.25 31.55 -14.77
CA ASN A 55 -18.27 30.80 -13.51
C ASN A 55 -18.26 29.28 -13.78
N ASP A 56 -19.14 28.80 -14.66
CA ASP A 56 -19.21 27.38 -15.03
C ASP A 56 -17.90 26.89 -15.68
N ALA A 57 -17.27 27.74 -16.51
CA ALA A 57 -15.97 27.44 -17.10
C ALA A 57 -14.87 27.26 -16.05
N PHE A 58 -14.82 28.11 -15.02
CA PHE A 58 -13.86 27.97 -13.93
C PHE A 58 -14.17 26.76 -13.03
N ASP A 59 -15.44 26.42 -12.83
CA ASP A 59 -15.83 25.21 -12.08
C ASP A 59 -15.32 23.94 -12.77
N VAL A 60 -15.50 23.83 -14.09
CA VAL A 60 -14.93 22.72 -14.90
C VAL A 60 -13.40 22.73 -14.83
N LEU A 61 -12.76 23.88 -15.02
CA LEU A 61 -11.31 24.03 -14.97
C LEU A 61 -10.74 23.52 -13.65
N TYR A 62 -11.29 23.98 -12.52
CA TYR A 62 -10.80 23.59 -11.20
C TYR A 62 -11.15 22.14 -10.85
N TYR A 63 -12.28 21.61 -11.33
CA TYR A 63 -12.60 20.19 -11.19
C TYR A 63 -11.55 19.31 -11.89
N ILE A 64 -11.18 19.62 -13.13
CA ILE A 64 -10.14 18.89 -13.86
C ILE A 64 -8.79 19.05 -13.16
N ALA A 65 -8.43 20.27 -12.76
CA ALA A 65 -7.19 20.54 -12.04
C ALA A 65 -7.08 19.70 -10.76
N LYS A 66 -8.18 19.59 -9.98
CA LYS A 66 -8.28 18.77 -8.77
C LYS A 66 -7.95 17.30 -9.06
N LYS A 67 -8.55 16.70 -10.09
CA LYS A 67 -8.31 15.29 -10.48
C LYS A 67 -6.87 15.06 -10.93
N ARG A 68 -6.29 16.01 -11.68
CA ARG A 68 -4.90 15.92 -12.16
C ARG A 68 -3.89 15.99 -11.01
N LEU A 69 -4.05 16.96 -10.10
CA LEU A 69 -3.16 17.13 -8.95
C LEU A 69 -3.29 15.97 -7.93
N ALA A 70 -4.49 15.41 -7.76
CA ALA A 70 -4.69 14.20 -6.98
C ALA A 70 -3.84 13.03 -7.54
N ALA A 71 -3.79 12.88 -8.86
CA ALA A 71 -3.01 11.86 -9.57
C ALA A 71 -1.51 12.20 -9.73
N GLY A 72 -1.01 13.25 -9.05
CA GLY A 72 0.40 13.65 -9.12
C GLY A 72 0.84 14.16 -10.50
N ARG A 73 -0.08 14.79 -11.26
CA ARG A 73 0.22 15.35 -12.59
C ARG A 73 0.38 16.87 -12.53
N ILE A 74 1.42 17.39 -13.20
CA ILE A 74 1.56 18.83 -13.44
C ILE A 74 0.32 19.38 -14.13
N THR A 75 -0.11 20.56 -13.70
CA THR A 75 -1.29 21.23 -14.24
C THR A 75 -0.95 22.70 -14.48
N VAL A 76 -1.27 23.20 -15.67
CA VAL A 76 -1.03 24.57 -16.09
C VAL A 76 -2.37 25.26 -16.30
N ILE A 77 -2.64 26.35 -15.58
CA ILE A 77 -3.83 27.17 -15.76
C ILE A 77 -3.50 28.28 -16.75
N ASP A 78 -4.10 28.23 -17.94
CA ASP A 78 -4.05 29.30 -18.93
C ASP A 78 -5.29 30.19 -18.80
N ALA A 79 -5.11 31.31 -18.11
CA ALA A 79 -6.08 32.38 -17.98
C ALA A 79 -5.35 33.71 -17.79
N THR A 80 -6.08 34.83 -17.74
CA THR A 80 -5.48 36.16 -17.59
C THR A 80 -4.75 36.31 -16.25
N ASN A 81 -5.34 35.86 -15.13
CA ASN A 81 -4.74 35.77 -13.79
C ASN A 81 -4.02 37.05 -13.27
N VAL A 82 -4.42 38.23 -13.74
CA VAL A 82 -3.79 39.52 -13.39
C VAL A 82 -4.25 40.10 -12.04
N GLN A 83 -5.31 39.54 -11.43
CA GLN A 83 -5.85 39.98 -10.14
C GLN A 83 -5.58 38.95 -9.03
N PRO A 84 -5.28 39.38 -7.78
CA PRO A 84 -5.11 38.47 -6.65
C PRO A 84 -6.32 37.55 -6.40
N GLU A 85 -7.55 38.07 -6.54
CA GLU A 85 -8.79 37.33 -6.32
C GLU A 85 -8.93 36.15 -7.28
N ALA A 86 -8.55 36.35 -8.55
CA ALA A 86 -8.55 35.30 -9.57
C ALA A 86 -7.54 34.18 -9.27
N ARG A 87 -6.42 34.52 -8.61
CA ARG A 87 -5.35 33.55 -8.26
C ARG A 87 -5.61 32.82 -6.95
N LYS A 88 -6.50 33.34 -6.09
CA LYS A 88 -6.80 32.78 -4.77
C LYS A 88 -7.18 31.30 -4.84
N ASN A 89 -8.02 30.92 -5.80
CA ASN A 89 -8.47 29.53 -5.98
C ASN A 89 -7.32 28.62 -6.45
N ALA A 90 -6.47 29.07 -7.37
CA ALA A 90 -5.29 28.32 -7.78
C ALA A 90 -4.32 28.10 -6.61
N VAL A 91 -4.04 29.13 -5.81
CA VAL A 91 -3.18 29.00 -4.62
C VAL A 91 -3.82 28.07 -3.58
N ALA A 92 -5.12 28.19 -3.33
CA ALA A 92 -5.84 27.30 -2.41
C ALA A 92 -5.78 25.84 -2.88
N LEU A 93 -5.98 25.60 -4.18
CA LEU A 93 -5.87 24.26 -4.78
C LEU A 93 -4.45 23.70 -4.66
N ALA A 94 -3.42 24.51 -4.92
CA ALA A 94 -2.03 24.09 -4.74
C ALA A 94 -1.75 23.68 -3.29
N ARG A 95 -2.33 24.39 -2.31
CA ARG A 95 -2.23 24.06 -0.87
C ARG A 95 -3.00 22.80 -0.51
N GLU A 96 -4.23 22.62 -1.02
CA GLU A 96 -5.05 21.40 -0.82
C GLU A 96 -4.30 20.16 -1.27
N PHE A 97 -3.63 20.23 -2.42
CA PHE A 97 -2.85 19.14 -2.98
C PHE A 97 -1.36 19.22 -2.63
N HIS A 98 -0.94 20.07 -1.69
CA HIS A 98 0.45 20.14 -1.23
C HIS A 98 1.51 20.27 -2.35
N VAL A 99 1.16 20.85 -3.48
CA VAL A 99 2.07 21.13 -4.61
C VAL A 99 2.53 22.57 -4.58
N LEU A 100 3.64 22.87 -5.25
CA LEU A 100 4.16 24.23 -5.34
C LEU A 100 3.38 25.04 -6.39
N PRO A 101 2.83 26.21 -6.05
CA PRO A 101 2.27 27.13 -7.03
C PRO A 101 3.41 27.89 -7.71
N VAL A 102 3.43 27.86 -9.05
CA VAL A 102 4.45 28.49 -9.89
C VAL A 102 3.80 29.57 -10.74
N ALA A 103 4.35 30.78 -10.73
CA ALA A 103 3.88 31.90 -11.55
C ALA A 103 4.78 32.10 -12.77
N VAL A 104 4.21 32.08 -13.97
CA VAL A 104 4.89 32.54 -15.19
C VAL A 104 4.19 33.80 -15.67
N VAL A 105 4.86 34.93 -15.50
CA VAL A 105 4.36 36.27 -15.73
C VAL A 105 4.80 36.77 -17.09
N PHE A 106 3.84 37.19 -17.91
CA PHE A 106 4.03 37.77 -19.23
C PHE A 106 3.79 39.28 -19.16
N ASP A 107 4.85 40.02 -18.91
CA ASP A 107 4.88 41.49 -18.81
C ASP A 107 5.41 42.11 -20.11
N VAL A 108 4.79 41.72 -21.24
CA VAL A 108 5.19 42.14 -22.59
C VAL A 108 4.63 43.54 -22.89
N PRO A 109 5.33 44.41 -23.65
CA PRO A 109 4.88 45.78 -23.89
C PRO A 109 3.44 45.89 -24.41
N GLU A 110 2.68 46.86 -23.89
CA GLU A 110 1.24 47.06 -24.19
C GLU A 110 0.96 47.13 -25.70
N ARG A 111 1.82 47.84 -26.46
CA ARG A 111 1.70 47.96 -27.92
C ARG A 111 1.66 46.60 -28.63
N ILE A 112 2.52 45.67 -28.22
CA ILE A 112 2.58 44.32 -28.80
C ILE A 112 1.30 43.54 -28.50
N CYS A 113 0.76 43.67 -27.28
CA CYS A 113 -0.49 43.02 -26.89
C CYS A 113 -1.66 43.53 -27.75
N HIS A 114 -1.73 44.84 -28.02
CA HIS A 114 -2.72 45.43 -28.93
C HIS A 114 -2.57 44.92 -30.36
N ASP A 115 -1.35 44.94 -30.90
CA ASP A 115 -1.08 44.53 -32.28
C ASP A 115 -1.44 43.05 -32.51
N ARG A 116 -1.15 42.19 -31.52
CA ARG A 116 -1.54 40.76 -31.55
C ARG A 116 -3.04 40.53 -31.34
N ASN A 117 -3.73 41.40 -30.60
CA ASN A 117 -5.16 41.27 -30.38
C ASN A 117 -5.99 41.73 -31.60
N LYS A 118 -5.49 42.72 -32.36
CA LYS A 118 -6.13 43.18 -33.61
C LYS A 118 -6.17 42.11 -34.71
N THR A 119 -5.21 41.19 -34.69
CA THR A 119 -5.02 40.15 -35.70
C THR A 119 -5.71 38.82 -35.33
N ARG A 120 -6.42 38.77 -34.20
CA ARG A 120 -7.18 37.61 -33.75
C ARG A 120 -8.55 37.58 -34.40
N GLU A 121 -8.86 36.50 -35.11
CA GLU A 121 -10.16 36.24 -35.74
C GLU A 121 -11.20 35.74 -34.72
N ASP A 122 -10.73 35.10 -33.65
CA ASP A 122 -11.51 34.47 -32.58
C ASP A 122 -11.94 35.46 -31.48
N ARG A 123 -11.21 36.57 -31.30
CA ARG A 123 -11.40 37.47 -30.15
C ARG A 123 -10.79 38.86 -30.36
N ASN A 124 -11.60 39.91 -30.32
CA ASN A 124 -11.14 41.29 -30.41
C ASN A 124 -11.63 42.14 -29.23
N PHE A 125 -10.81 42.25 -28.17
CA PHE A 125 -11.09 43.15 -27.06
C PHE A 125 -10.75 44.61 -27.40
N GLY A 126 -11.57 45.55 -26.91
CA GLY A 126 -11.28 46.98 -27.04
C GLY A 126 -9.96 47.36 -26.34
N PRO A 127 -9.22 48.38 -26.84
CA PRO A 127 -7.92 48.78 -26.28
C PRO A 127 -7.94 49.10 -24.79
N HIS A 128 -9.09 49.52 -24.24
CA HIS A 128 -9.21 49.78 -22.80
C HIS A 128 -9.02 48.51 -21.95
N VAL A 129 -9.45 47.34 -22.43
CA VAL A 129 -9.45 46.08 -21.67
C VAL A 129 -8.03 45.60 -21.45
N ILE A 130 -7.20 45.59 -22.51
CA ILE A 130 -5.78 45.22 -22.44
C ILE A 130 -5.03 46.18 -21.50
N ARG A 131 -5.30 47.48 -21.60
CA ARG A 131 -4.71 48.49 -20.71
C ARG A 131 -5.09 48.26 -19.25
N GLN A 132 -6.35 47.94 -18.98
CA GLN A 132 -6.83 47.62 -17.63
C GLN A 132 -6.15 46.37 -17.08
N GLN A 133 -6.05 45.31 -17.88
CA GLN A 133 -5.37 44.06 -17.48
C GLN A 133 -3.88 44.30 -17.19
N MET A 134 -3.20 45.12 -18.00
CA MET A 134 -1.80 45.50 -17.77
C MET A 134 -1.63 46.25 -16.44
N GLN A 135 -2.49 47.24 -16.18
CA GLN A 135 -2.48 47.97 -14.92
C GLN A 135 -2.75 47.06 -13.72
N GLN A 136 -3.68 46.12 -13.85
CA GLN A 136 -3.98 45.13 -12.79
C GLN A 136 -2.78 44.19 -12.55
N LEU A 137 -2.10 43.77 -13.62
CA LEU A 137 -0.88 42.97 -13.52
C LEU A 137 0.17 43.72 -12.70
N HIS A 138 0.56 44.92 -13.14
CA HIS A 138 1.61 45.71 -12.48
C HIS A 138 1.31 46.01 -11.00
N ARG A 139 0.04 46.30 -10.66
CA ARG A 139 -0.38 46.50 -9.26
C ARG A 139 -0.24 45.25 -8.41
N SER A 140 -0.43 44.06 -8.97
CA SER A 140 -0.46 42.80 -8.22
C SER A 140 0.85 41.99 -8.24
N LEU A 141 1.85 42.39 -9.04
CA LEU A 141 3.14 41.67 -9.09
C LEU A 141 3.89 41.65 -7.74
N GLY A 142 3.77 42.72 -6.95
CA GLY A 142 4.44 42.85 -5.65
C GLY A 142 3.84 42.00 -4.52
N SER A 143 2.68 41.36 -4.74
CA SER A 143 2.01 40.51 -3.76
C SER A 143 2.18 39.00 -4.01
N LEU A 144 2.71 38.58 -5.16
CA LEU A 144 2.79 37.16 -5.56
C LEU A 144 3.43 36.25 -4.50
N GLN A 145 4.54 36.68 -3.89
CA GLN A 145 5.19 35.90 -2.83
C GLN A 145 4.34 35.80 -1.56
N ARG A 146 3.64 36.88 -1.19
CA ARG A 146 2.71 36.92 -0.05
C ARG A 146 1.46 36.07 -0.30
N GLU A 147 1.03 35.97 -1.55
CA GLU A 147 -0.05 35.07 -1.96
C GLU A 147 0.36 33.60 -1.83
N GLY A 148 1.62 33.27 -2.14
CA GLY A 148 2.18 31.93 -1.96
C GLY A 148 3.06 31.44 -3.12
N PHE A 149 3.20 32.22 -4.20
CA PHE A 149 4.06 31.89 -5.33
C PHE A 149 5.53 32.10 -4.95
N ARG A 150 6.21 31.00 -4.62
CA ARG A 150 7.65 31.01 -4.31
C ARG A 150 8.52 30.97 -5.56
N HIS A 151 8.00 30.41 -6.65
CA HIS A 151 8.64 30.39 -7.96
C HIS A 151 7.90 31.38 -8.87
N VAL A 152 8.55 32.49 -9.20
CA VAL A 152 8.00 33.54 -10.06
C VAL A 152 8.99 33.83 -11.17
N PHE A 153 8.59 33.55 -12.42
CA PHE A 153 9.37 33.82 -13.61
C PHE A 153 8.71 34.95 -14.39
N LYS A 154 9.47 36.00 -14.71
CA LYS A 154 8.96 37.17 -15.44
C LYS A 154 9.57 37.21 -16.83
N LEU A 155 8.71 37.28 -17.84
CA LEU A 155 9.05 37.43 -19.25
C LEU A 155 8.61 38.84 -19.66
N GLN A 156 9.57 39.72 -19.94
CA GLN A 156 9.33 41.17 -20.11
C GLN A 156 9.34 41.59 -21.59
N SER A 157 9.84 40.74 -22.48
CA SER A 157 9.92 41.02 -23.91
C SER A 157 9.45 39.82 -24.75
N VAL A 158 9.18 40.05 -26.04
CA VAL A 158 8.89 38.96 -26.99
C VAL A 158 10.10 38.04 -27.12
N ALA A 159 11.31 38.59 -27.13
CA ALA A 159 12.54 37.81 -27.16
C ALA A 159 12.68 36.91 -25.92
N ASP A 160 12.25 37.37 -24.74
CA ASP A 160 12.27 36.55 -23.52
C ASP A 160 11.32 35.36 -23.65
N VAL A 161 10.12 35.58 -24.19
CA VAL A 161 9.10 34.53 -24.42
C VAL A 161 9.60 33.53 -25.46
N ASP A 162 10.20 34.00 -26.55
CA ASP A 162 10.65 33.14 -27.64
C ASP A 162 11.89 32.32 -27.26
N ALA A 163 12.82 32.94 -26.51
CA ALA A 163 14.04 32.30 -25.99
C ALA A 163 13.82 31.55 -24.66
N ALA A 164 12.59 31.53 -24.12
CA ALA A 164 12.30 30.79 -22.91
C ALA A 164 12.34 29.28 -23.18
N GLU A 165 12.97 28.54 -22.28
CA GLU A 165 12.98 27.08 -22.27
C GLU A 165 12.45 26.60 -20.92
N VAL A 166 11.47 25.71 -20.93
CA VAL A 166 10.91 25.13 -19.70
C VAL A 166 11.58 23.78 -19.43
N ALA A 167 12.32 23.71 -18.33
CA ALA A 167 12.91 22.47 -17.83
C ALA A 167 12.14 21.98 -16.60
N ARG A 168 11.78 20.70 -16.59
CA ARG A 168 11.16 20.07 -15.41
C ARG A 168 12.26 19.59 -14.48
N VAL A 169 12.18 19.98 -13.22
CA VAL A 169 13.14 19.56 -12.19
C VAL A 169 12.44 18.70 -11.15
N PRO A 170 13.05 17.58 -10.71
CA PRO A 170 12.53 16.81 -9.58
C PRO A 170 12.46 17.67 -8.32
N LEU A 171 11.47 17.41 -7.47
CA LEU A 171 11.51 17.92 -6.11
C LEU A 171 12.66 17.24 -5.35
N TRP A 172 13.24 17.92 -4.36
CA TRP A 172 14.39 17.37 -3.60
C TRP A 172 14.11 16.04 -2.89
N ASN A 173 12.84 15.79 -2.55
CA ASN A 173 12.39 14.52 -1.97
C ASN A 173 12.21 13.41 -3.00
N ASN A 174 12.16 13.72 -4.30
CA ASN A 174 12.10 12.71 -5.34
C ASN A 174 13.51 12.19 -5.63
N ARG A 175 13.80 10.99 -5.12
CA ARG A 175 15.01 10.22 -5.38
C ARG A 175 14.67 8.83 -5.91
N LYS A 176 13.60 8.71 -6.70
CA LYS A 176 13.15 7.42 -7.27
C LYS A 176 14.21 6.72 -8.12
N PHE A 177 15.16 7.47 -8.65
CA PHE A 177 16.31 6.97 -9.41
C PHE A 177 17.39 6.32 -8.53
N ASP A 178 17.33 6.48 -7.21
CA ASP A 178 18.26 5.87 -6.26
C ASP A 178 17.64 4.55 -5.79
N HIS A 179 18.16 3.44 -6.32
CA HIS A 179 17.61 2.09 -6.12
C HIS A 179 18.21 1.36 -4.90
N GLY A 180 19.17 1.98 -4.21
CA GLY A 180 19.89 1.36 -3.08
C GLY A 180 20.98 0.40 -3.54
N PRO A 181 21.34 -0.63 -2.74
CA PRO A 181 20.66 -1.04 -1.49
C PRO A 181 20.78 -0.01 -0.36
N PHE A 182 19.79 0.04 0.53
CA PHE A 182 19.74 0.98 1.66
C PHE A 182 19.74 0.26 3.00
N ASP A 183 20.36 0.88 4.01
CA ASP A 183 20.24 0.49 5.41
C ASP A 183 19.66 1.69 6.18
N VAL A 184 18.36 1.63 6.47
CA VAL A 184 17.62 2.71 7.13
C VAL A 184 17.81 2.59 8.63
N ILE A 185 18.31 3.62 9.30
CA ILE A 185 18.68 3.64 10.72
C ILE A 185 17.69 4.53 11.49
N GLY A 186 17.13 4.00 12.57
CA GLY A 186 16.22 4.72 13.47
C GLY A 186 16.91 5.80 14.32
N ASP A 187 16.17 6.30 15.30
CA ASP A 187 16.55 7.42 16.17
C ASP A 187 17.81 7.09 16.99
N VAL A 188 18.87 7.87 16.77
CA VAL A 188 20.19 7.61 17.37
C VAL A 188 20.36 8.32 18.71
N HIS A 189 19.85 9.55 18.84
CA HIS A 189 19.88 10.36 20.06
C HIS A 189 21.24 10.38 20.77
N GLY A 190 22.33 10.64 20.05
CA GLY A 190 23.68 10.72 20.62
C GLY A 190 24.30 9.39 21.08
N CYS A 191 23.68 8.24 20.80
CA CYS A 191 24.23 6.90 21.06
C CYS A 191 25.28 6.50 20.00
N LEU A 192 26.47 7.12 20.07
CA LEU A 192 27.53 6.90 19.07
C LEU A 192 28.04 5.46 19.07
N ASP A 193 28.29 4.86 20.22
CA ASP A 193 28.89 3.53 20.32
C ASP A 193 27.95 2.48 19.69
N GLU A 194 26.64 2.59 19.93
CA GLU A 194 25.63 1.76 19.29
C GLU A 194 25.53 2.01 17.79
N LEU A 195 25.65 3.27 17.34
CA LEU A 195 25.68 3.60 15.91
C LEU A 195 26.88 2.96 15.21
N GLU A 196 28.07 3.10 15.75
CA GLU A 196 29.29 2.53 15.18
C GLU A 196 29.24 0.99 15.21
N GLY A 197 28.74 0.41 16.29
CA GLY A 197 28.49 -1.02 16.40
C GLY A 197 27.50 -1.52 15.34
N LEU A 198 26.42 -0.78 15.10
CA LEU A 198 25.40 -1.13 14.11
C LEU A 198 25.95 -1.01 12.69
N LEU A 199 26.66 0.07 12.38
CA LEU A 199 27.35 0.25 11.09
C LEU A 199 28.35 -0.87 10.84
N GLY A 200 29.14 -1.26 11.85
CA GLY A 200 30.04 -2.41 11.75
C GLY A 200 29.32 -3.73 11.49
N LYS A 201 28.20 -3.99 12.20
CA LYS A 201 27.35 -5.17 11.99
C LYS A 201 26.72 -5.21 10.59
N LEU A 202 26.41 -4.04 10.03
CA LEU A 202 25.91 -3.86 8.67
C LEU A 202 27.02 -3.98 7.61
N GLY A 203 28.29 -4.10 7.99
CA GLY A 203 29.41 -4.26 7.06
C GLY A 203 30.04 -2.94 6.58
N TYR A 204 29.75 -1.81 7.21
CA TYR A 204 30.43 -0.54 6.92
C TYR A 204 31.80 -0.51 7.59
N THR A 205 32.80 -0.01 6.87
CA THR A 205 34.16 0.21 7.36
C THR A 205 34.55 1.67 7.20
N ARG A 206 35.41 2.18 8.09
CA ARG A 206 35.93 3.55 7.98
C ARG A 206 37.05 3.61 6.95
N ASP A 207 36.98 4.56 6.04
CA ASP A 207 38.09 4.88 5.15
C ASP A 207 39.19 5.69 5.86
N VAL A 208 40.27 6.02 5.14
CA VAL A 208 41.41 6.81 5.65
C VAL A 208 40.97 8.20 6.14
N GLY A 209 39.87 8.73 5.60
CA GLY A 209 39.26 9.99 6.03
C GLY A 209 38.30 9.86 7.22
N GLY A 210 38.15 8.65 7.78
CA GLY A 210 37.26 8.36 8.89
C GLY A 210 35.78 8.20 8.53
N VAL A 211 35.45 8.19 7.23
CA VAL A 211 34.07 8.09 6.73
C VAL A 211 33.67 6.63 6.57
N PHE A 212 32.49 6.26 7.07
CA PHE A 212 31.95 4.91 6.88
C PHE A 212 31.48 4.69 5.43
N ARG A 213 31.94 3.57 4.85
CA ARG A 213 31.57 3.10 3.50
C ARG A 213 31.31 1.60 3.54
N HIS A 214 30.39 1.15 2.69
CA HIS A 214 30.11 -0.27 2.52
C HIS A 214 30.74 -0.77 1.22
N GLU A 215 31.44 -1.91 1.25
CA GLU A 215 32.15 -2.45 0.07
C GLU A 215 31.22 -2.74 -1.11
N GLN A 216 30.02 -3.24 -0.82
CA GLN A 216 28.97 -3.49 -1.82
C GLN A 216 28.20 -2.22 -2.27
N GLY A 217 28.64 -1.03 -1.86
CA GLY A 217 28.01 0.23 -2.25
C GLY A 217 26.65 0.51 -1.60
N ARG A 218 26.33 -0.14 -0.47
CA ARG A 218 25.13 0.18 0.31
C ARG A 218 25.20 1.59 0.87
N LYS A 219 24.04 2.23 1.01
CA LYS A 219 23.90 3.59 1.58
C LYS A 219 23.09 3.56 2.87
N ALA A 220 23.60 4.23 3.90
CA ALA A 220 22.84 4.46 5.12
C ALA A 220 21.72 5.50 4.88
N VAL A 221 20.61 5.38 5.59
CA VAL A 221 19.55 6.40 5.59
C VAL A 221 19.16 6.70 7.04
N PHE A 222 19.56 7.86 7.55
CA PHE A 222 19.22 8.28 8.91
C PHE A 222 17.82 8.89 8.95
N LEU A 223 16.97 8.38 9.85
CA LEU A 223 15.59 8.85 10.02
C LEU A 223 15.45 10.14 10.84
N GLY A 224 16.56 10.77 11.21
CA GLY A 224 16.56 11.96 12.07
C GLY A 224 16.71 11.60 13.54
N ASP A 225 16.49 12.58 14.40
CA ASP A 225 16.66 12.46 15.86
C ASP A 225 18.04 11.86 16.23
N LEU A 226 19.06 12.42 15.59
CA LEU A 226 20.49 12.21 15.84
C LEU A 226 20.95 12.89 17.14
N VAL A 227 20.28 13.99 17.50
CA VAL A 227 20.64 14.86 18.63
C VAL A 227 19.79 14.57 19.87
N ASP A 228 20.13 15.22 20.97
CA ASP A 228 19.45 15.19 22.27
C ASP A 228 19.60 13.86 23.04
N ARG A 229 19.56 14.00 24.37
CA ARG A 229 19.55 12.92 25.38
C ARG A 229 20.88 12.18 25.57
N GLY A 230 21.38 11.49 24.55
CA GLY A 230 22.50 10.56 24.71
C GLY A 230 23.86 11.22 24.92
N PRO A 231 24.90 10.39 25.14
CA PRO A 231 26.17 10.83 25.70
C PRO A 231 27.11 11.51 24.68
N ASN A 232 26.94 11.28 23.38
CA ASN A 232 27.89 11.75 22.35
C ASN A 232 27.20 12.23 21.06
N VAL A 233 26.44 13.32 21.18
CA VAL A 233 25.78 13.99 20.06
C VAL A 233 26.78 14.52 19.01
N PRO A 234 27.89 15.18 19.37
CA PRO A 234 28.85 15.66 18.37
C PRO A 234 29.44 14.56 17.50
N GLY A 235 29.76 13.40 18.08
CA GLY A 235 30.29 12.26 17.32
C GLY A 235 29.27 11.66 16.36
N VAL A 236 28.00 11.57 16.76
CA VAL A 236 26.90 11.14 15.87
C VAL A 236 26.74 12.13 14.72
N LEU A 237 26.70 13.43 15.01
CA LEU A 237 26.60 14.47 13.99
C LEU A 237 27.78 14.42 13.00
N ARG A 238 29.03 14.30 13.48
CA ARG A 238 30.21 14.14 12.60
C ARG A 238 30.08 12.93 11.70
N THR A 239 29.60 11.81 12.24
CA THR A 239 29.40 10.58 11.46
C THR A 239 28.37 10.79 10.36
N ALA A 240 27.16 11.23 10.70
CA ALA A 240 26.09 11.45 9.73
C ALA A 240 26.46 12.51 8.67
N MET A 241 27.01 13.66 9.10
CA MET A 241 27.44 14.75 8.21
C MET A 241 28.54 14.30 7.25
N SER A 242 29.53 13.53 7.73
CA SER A 242 30.62 13.05 6.88
C SER A 242 30.17 12.01 5.85
N MET A 243 29.28 11.10 6.25
CA MET A 243 28.69 10.11 5.34
C MET A 243 27.80 10.76 4.28
N GLU A 244 26.95 11.73 4.66
CA GLU A 244 26.11 12.45 3.70
C GLU A 244 26.96 13.25 2.71
N LYS A 245 27.98 13.97 3.19
CA LYS A 245 28.93 14.70 2.34
C LYS A 245 29.70 13.78 1.38
N ALA A 246 29.99 12.55 1.79
CA ALA A 246 30.65 11.55 0.95
C ALA A 246 29.68 10.80 0.01
N GLY A 247 28.37 11.03 0.11
CA GLY A 247 27.34 10.33 -0.66
C GLY A 247 27.10 8.88 -0.23
N THR A 248 27.57 8.48 0.96
CA THR A 248 27.37 7.14 1.53
C THR A 248 26.18 7.08 2.51
N ALA A 249 25.58 8.24 2.82
CA ALA A 249 24.32 8.31 3.55
C ALA A 249 23.36 9.35 2.99
N LEU A 250 22.08 9.21 3.34
CA LEU A 250 21.05 10.23 3.26
C LEU A 250 20.53 10.52 4.67
N CYS A 251 20.12 11.76 4.93
CA CYS A 251 19.51 12.15 6.19
C CYS A 251 18.11 12.75 5.93
N VAL A 252 17.18 12.48 6.83
CA VAL A 252 15.94 13.27 6.98
C VAL A 252 15.93 13.88 8.38
N PRO A 253 15.31 15.06 8.58
CA PRO A 253 15.33 15.71 9.87
C PRO A 253 14.28 15.09 10.80
N GLY A 254 14.63 14.93 12.07
CA GLY A 254 13.68 14.65 13.14
C GLY A 254 13.20 15.93 13.82
N ASN A 255 12.25 15.80 14.75
CA ASN A 255 11.75 16.97 15.47
C ASN A 255 12.80 17.58 16.41
N HIS A 256 13.75 16.79 16.90
CA HIS A 256 14.82 17.28 17.77
C HIS A 256 15.83 18.14 17.01
N GLU A 257 16.26 17.75 15.80
CA GLU A 257 17.12 18.60 14.96
C GLU A 257 16.45 19.95 14.65
N MET A 258 15.17 19.94 14.31
CA MET A 258 14.45 21.17 13.99
C MET A 258 14.30 22.10 15.19
N LYS A 259 14.22 21.56 16.41
CA LYS A 259 14.23 22.34 17.64
C LYS A 259 15.62 22.92 17.93
N LEU A 260 16.67 22.12 17.75
CA LEU A 260 18.07 22.56 17.87
C LEU A 260 18.38 23.69 16.88
N LEU A 261 18.01 23.54 15.60
CA LEU A 261 18.22 24.56 14.57
C LEU A 261 17.57 25.91 14.94
N ARG A 262 16.35 25.89 15.49
CA ARG A 262 15.68 27.10 15.98
C ARG A 262 16.50 27.77 17.09
N LYS A 263 17.03 27.00 18.03
CA LYS A 263 17.88 27.51 19.11
C LYS A 263 19.19 28.11 18.58
N LEU A 264 19.87 27.40 17.68
CA LEU A 264 21.12 27.86 17.06
C LEU A 264 20.92 29.15 16.25
N ARG A 265 19.73 29.36 15.68
CA ARG A 265 19.32 30.60 15.00
C ARG A 265 18.84 31.71 15.94
N GLY A 266 19.07 31.58 17.25
CA GLY A 266 18.75 32.59 18.25
C GLY A 266 17.28 32.66 18.69
N LYS A 267 16.43 31.69 18.31
CA LYS A 267 15.07 31.62 18.86
C LYS A 267 15.09 31.11 20.30
N ASP A 268 14.24 31.70 21.13
CA ASP A 268 14.04 31.21 22.48
C ASP A 268 13.10 29.98 22.47
N VAL A 269 13.69 28.81 22.69
CA VAL A 269 12.97 27.53 22.74
C VAL A 269 13.17 26.88 24.09
N LYS A 270 12.13 26.18 24.58
CA LYS A 270 12.20 25.46 25.85
C LYS A 270 13.27 24.36 25.81
N LEU A 271 14.19 24.38 26.77
CA LEU A 271 15.26 23.38 26.91
C LEU A 271 14.73 22.10 27.56
N THR A 272 13.91 21.35 26.81
CA THR A 272 13.28 20.10 27.26
C THR A 272 13.68 18.93 26.36
N HIS A 273 13.48 17.70 26.88
CA HIS A 273 13.70 16.43 26.18
C HIS A 273 15.13 16.19 25.69
N GLY A 274 16.14 16.64 26.42
CA GLY A 274 17.55 16.36 26.10
C GLY A 274 18.31 17.49 25.40
N LEU A 275 17.64 18.59 25.04
CA LEU A 275 18.26 19.72 24.33
C LEU A 275 19.36 20.43 25.13
N ALA A 276 19.22 20.49 26.46
CA ALA A 276 20.25 21.12 27.31
C ALA A 276 21.59 20.37 27.21
N GLN A 277 21.55 19.04 27.23
CA GLN A 277 22.70 18.16 27.08
C GLN A 277 23.37 18.35 25.72
N THR A 278 22.58 18.44 24.64
CA THR A 278 23.11 18.72 23.30
C THR A 278 23.87 20.05 23.26
N LEU A 279 23.28 21.11 23.82
CA LEU A 279 23.92 22.43 23.81
C LEU A 279 25.23 22.42 24.58
N GLU A 280 25.26 21.80 25.76
CA GLU A 280 26.48 21.64 26.57
C GLU A 280 27.57 20.87 25.81
N GLN A 281 27.22 19.76 25.16
CA GLN A 281 28.17 19.01 24.35
C GLN A 281 28.71 19.84 23.17
N LEU A 282 27.84 20.60 22.49
CA LEU A 282 28.22 21.49 21.39
C LEU A 282 29.00 22.74 21.85
N GLU A 283 28.97 23.12 23.14
CA GLU A 283 29.82 24.20 23.70
C GLU A 283 31.29 23.81 23.75
N ARG A 284 31.58 22.50 23.83
CA ARG A 284 32.93 21.95 23.94
C ARG A 284 33.60 21.76 22.57
N GLU A 285 32.85 21.96 21.49
CA GLU A 285 33.33 21.76 20.12
C GLU A 285 34.02 23.01 19.54
N PRO A 286 34.91 22.85 18.55
CA PRO A 286 35.62 23.98 17.94
C PRO A 286 34.69 25.06 17.37
N ALA A 287 35.19 26.30 17.36
CA ALA A 287 34.52 27.43 16.73
C ALA A 287 34.16 27.09 15.27
N GLY A 288 32.89 27.26 14.91
CA GLY A 288 32.35 26.96 13.58
C GLY A 288 31.63 25.62 13.43
N PHE A 289 31.82 24.65 14.35
CA PHE A 289 31.10 23.36 14.26
C PHE A 289 29.58 23.55 14.39
N ARG A 290 29.14 24.45 15.27
CA ARG A 290 27.72 24.80 15.43
C ARG A 290 27.09 25.35 14.15
N ASP A 291 27.83 26.16 13.40
CA ASP A 291 27.38 26.72 12.13
C ASP A 291 27.33 25.65 11.04
N GLU A 292 28.23 24.67 11.10
CA GLU A 292 28.19 23.48 10.24
C GLU A 292 26.96 22.62 10.53
N VAL A 293 26.68 22.34 11.81
CA VAL A 293 25.48 21.61 12.26
C VAL A 293 24.20 22.36 11.85
N ALA A 294 24.14 23.67 12.06
CA ALA A 294 22.98 24.47 11.67
C ALA A 294 22.72 24.43 10.15
N ARG A 295 23.77 24.47 9.32
CA ARG A 295 23.65 24.31 7.86
C ARG A 295 23.19 22.91 7.49
N PHE A 296 23.85 21.89 8.04
CA PHE A 296 23.48 20.49 7.82
C PHE A 296 22.01 20.23 8.10
N ILE A 297 21.47 20.71 9.24
CA ILE A 297 20.05 20.52 9.59
C ILE A 297 19.12 21.30 8.65
N ASP A 298 19.49 22.53 8.27
CA ASP A 298 18.63 23.37 7.43
C ASP A 298 18.50 22.82 6.00
N ASP A 299 19.54 22.17 5.49
CA ASP A 299 19.59 21.56 4.16
C ASP A 299 18.78 20.24 4.07
N GLN A 300 18.36 19.67 5.20
CA GLN A 300 17.65 18.39 5.22
C GLN A 300 16.27 18.45 4.58
N VAL A 301 15.99 17.45 3.75
CA VAL A 301 14.71 17.27 3.05
C VAL A 301 13.73 16.51 3.95
N SER A 302 12.44 16.87 3.91
CA SER A 302 11.44 16.32 4.83
C SER A 302 11.30 14.79 4.78
N HIS A 303 11.42 14.20 3.61
CA HIS A 303 11.35 12.76 3.36
C HIS A 303 12.01 12.45 2.02
N TYR A 304 12.28 11.18 1.75
CA TYR A 304 12.65 10.73 0.40
C TYR A 304 11.70 9.66 -0.13
N VAL A 305 11.43 9.74 -1.43
CA VAL A 305 10.78 8.68 -2.22
C VAL A 305 11.86 8.04 -3.09
N LEU A 306 12.14 6.76 -2.84
CA LEU A 306 13.29 5.99 -3.33
C LEU A 306 12.83 4.79 -4.17
N ASP A 307 13.76 4.20 -4.92
CA ASP A 307 13.59 2.94 -5.66
C ASP A 307 12.28 2.86 -6.46
N ASP A 308 12.12 3.68 -7.49
CA ASP A 308 10.91 3.81 -8.32
C ASP A 308 9.63 4.18 -7.56
N GLY A 309 9.74 4.58 -6.29
CA GLY A 309 8.62 4.82 -5.39
C GLY A 309 8.17 3.58 -4.62
N LYS A 310 9.03 2.54 -4.53
CA LYS A 310 8.79 1.36 -3.70
C LYS A 310 9.15 1.58 -2.23
N LEU A 311 9.99 2.58 -1.93
CA LEU A 311 10.42 2.91 -0.57
C LEU A 311 10.20 4.40 -0.28
N VAL A 312 9.66 4.70 0.90
CA VAL A 312 9.57 6.03 1.47
C VAL A 312 10.19 6.03 2.87
N VAL A 313 11.01 7.04 3.14
CA VAL A 313 11.67 7.24 4.43
C VAL A 313 11.35 8.64 4.95
N ALA A 314 10.87 8.71 6.18
CA ALA A 314 10.52 9.95 6.88
C ALA A 314 10.57 9.69 8.39
N HIS A 315 10.89 10.70 9.19
CA HIS A 315 10.99 10.55 10.65
C HIS A 315 9.67 10.06 11.27
N ALA A 316 8.61 10.87 11.26
CA ALA A 316 7.30 10.48 11.79
C ALA A 316 6.41 9.66 10.81
N GLY A 317 6.98 9.24 9.69
CA GLY A 317 6.29 8.52 8.62
C GLY A 317 5.61 9.43 7.60
N MET A 318 4.87 8.83 6.65
CA MET A 318 4.28 9.56 5.53
C MET A 318 3.07 8.86 4.91
N LYS A 319 1.89 9.49 4.99
CA LYS A 319 0.67 9.04 4.29
C LYS A 319 0.87 9.06 2.78
N GLU A 320 0.25 8.12 2.06
CA GLU A 320 0.39 8.00 0.59
C GLU A 320 0.10 9.32 -0.13
N ALA A 321 -0.98 10.01 0.25
CA ALA A 321 -1.38 11.27 -0.35
C ALA A 321 -0.33 12.40 -0.19
N LEU A 322 0.65 12.27 0.70
CA LEU A 322 1.69 13.26 0.97
C LEU A 322 3.05 12.89 0.34
N GLN A 323 3.23 11.65 -0.10
CA GLN A 323 4.50 11.16 -0.64
C GLN A 323 4.89 11.89 -1.92
N GLY A 324 6.14 12.37 -1.97
CA GLY A 324 6.68 13.12 -3.11
C GLY A 324 6.15 14.55 -3.22
N ARG A 325 5.47 15.08 -2.19
CA ARG A 325 4.93 16.45 -2.17
C ARG A 325 5.79 17.39 -1.32
N GLY A 326 5.79 18.68 -1.64
CA GLY A 326 6.80 19.65 -1.16
C GLY A 326 6.27 20.77 -0.25
N SER A 327 5.07 20.65 0.30
CA SER A 327 4.48 21.73 1.11
C SER A 327 4.97 21.76 2.56
N GLY A 328 4.78 22.89 3.24
CA GLY A 328 5.09 23.02 4.67
C GLY A 328 4.32 22.02 5.55
N LYS A 329 3.07 21.70 5.19
CA LYS A 329 2.25 20.70 5.91
C LYS A 329 2.80 19.28 5.73
N VAL A 330 3.36 18.96 4.56
CA VAL A 330 4.04 17.67 4.33
C VAL A 330 5.29 17.57 5.21
N ARG A 331 6.07 18.66 5.31
CA ARG A 331 7.23 18.70 6.21
C ARG A 331 6.83 18.59 7.68
N GLU A 332 5.75 19.26 8.08
CA GLU A 332 5.22 19.14 9.45
C GLU A 332 4.78 17.71 9.77
N PHE A 333 4.07 17.04 8.85
CA PHE A 333 3.71 15.64 9.00
C PHE A 333 4.94 14.75 9.12
N ALA A 334 5.97 14.96 8.29
CA ALA A 334 7.22 14.18 8.37
C ALA A 334 7.94 14.32 9.72
N LEU A 335 7.77 15.45 10.41
CA LEU A 335 8.45 15.75 11.67
C LEU A 335 7.65 15.34 12.90
N TYR A 336 6.32 15.44 12.85
CA TYR A 336 5.47 15.34 14.04
C TYR A 336 4.30 14.36 13.89
N GLY A 337 4.06 13.85 12.69
CA GLY A 337 2.85 13.11 12.34
C GLY A 337 1.61 14.02 12.37
N GLU A 338 0.48 13.44 12.77
CA GLU A 338 -0.78 14.15 13.01
C GLU A 338 -1.24 13.85 14.43
N THR A 339 -1.81 14.83 15.11
CA THR A 339 -2.36 14.68 16.46
C THR A 339 -3.88 14.70 16.43
N THR A 340 -4.52 14.03 17.38
CA THR A 340 -5.98 14.06 17.53
C THR A 340 -6.48 15.36 18.17
N GLY A 341 -5.57 16.17 18.71
CA GLY A 341 -5.88 17.36 19.50
C GLY A 341 -6.01 17.10 21.01
N GLU A 342 -5.95 15.83 21.43
CA GLU A 342 -6.02 15.42 22.83
C GLU A 342 -4.61 15.24 23.43
N THR A 343 -4.52 15.17 24.76
CA THR A 343 -3.30 14.82 25.49
C THR A 343 -3.54 13.56 26.32
N ASP A 344 -2.57 12.66 26.35
CA ASP A 344 -2.62 11.43 27.13
C ASP A 344 -2.37 11.67 28.64
N GLU A 345 -2.41 10.58 29.42
CA GLU A 345 -2.17 10.60 30.87
C GLU A 345 -0.76 11.07 31.27
N TYR A 346 0.19 11.05 30.32
CA TYR A 346 1.57 11.52 30.51
C TYR A 346 1.74 12.99 30.06
N GLY A 347 0.65 13.66 29.66
CA GLY A 347 0.67 15.04 29.18
C GLY A 347 1.26 15.20 27.78
N LEU A 348 1.37 14.12 27.01
CA LEU A 348 1.87 14.11 25.63
C LEU A 348 0.70 14.18 24.64
N PRO A 349 0.85 14.85 23.47
CA PRO A 349 -0.20 14.86 22.47
C PRO A 349 -0.53 13.46 21.95
N VAL A 350 -1.81 13.11 21.93
CA VAL A 350 -2.28 11.86 21.33
C VAL A 350 -2.12 11.96 19.81
N ARG A 351 -1.43 10.98 19.23
CA ARG A 351 -1.12 10.93 17.80
C ARG A 351 -2.17 10.13 17.05
N TYR A 352 -2.54 10.61 15.87
CA TYR A 352 -3.40 9.88 14.94
C TYR A 352 -2.65 8.65 14.39
N PRO A 353 -3.20 7.43 14.49
CA PRO A 353 -2.54 6.20 14.06
C PRO A 353 -2.63 6.02 12.54
N TRP A 354 -2.03 6.94 11.78
CA TRP A 354 -2.12 6.99 10.31
C TRP A 354 -1.70 5.68 9.62
N ALA A 355 -0.81 4.91 10.26
CA ALA A 355 -0.31 3.64 9.75
C ALA A 355 -1.42 2.57 9.65
N ASN A 356 -2.44 2.61 10.52
CA ASN A 356 -3.57 1.68 10.52
C ASN A 356 -4.39 1.76 9.21
N GLU A 357 -4.51 2.98 8.67
CA GLU A 357 -5.25 3.30 7.44
C GLU A 357 -4.36 3.30 6.19
N TYR A 358 -3.06 3.04 6.34
CA TYR A 358 -2.15 3.10 5.20
C TYR A 358 -2.43 1.94 4.24
N ARG A 359 -2.72 2.28 2.97
CA ARG A 359 -2.93 1.33 1.86
C ARG A 359 -2.01 1.61 0.67
N GLY A 360 -0.99 2.44 0.88
CA GLY A 360 -0.10 2.89 -0.18
C GLY A 360 0.87 1.81 -0.65
N ARG A 361 1.30 1.94 -1.91
CA ARG A 361 2.19 0.96 -2.56
C ARG A 361 3.61 0.93 -1.99
N ALA A 362 4.13 2.09 -1.58
CA ALA A 362 5.48 2.20 -1.05
C ALA A 362 5.57 1.59 0.35
N ALA A 363 6.66 0.89 0.63
CA ALA A 363 7.05 0.57 2.00
C ALA A 363 7.46 1.88 2.70
N VAL A 364 6.87 2.19 3.87
CA VAL A 364 7.22 3.38 4.64
C VAL A 364 8.02 2.98 5.88
N VAL A 365 9.30 3.34 5.91
CA VAL A 365 10.19 3.09 7.05
C VAL A 365 10.38 4.40 7.82
N TYR A 366 10.11 4.39 9.11
CA TYR A 366 10.07 5.59 9.93
C TYR A 366 10.47 5.33 11.39
N GLY A 367 10.69 6.38 12.20
CA GLY A 367 11.14 6.31 13.59
C GLY A 367 10.85 7.64 14.28
N HIS A 368 10.04 7.63 15.35
CA HIS A 368 9.56 8.85 16.02
C HIS A 368 8.89 8.59 17.37
N THR A 369 7.98 7.62 17.42
CA THR A 369 7.43 7.14 18.70
C THR A 369 8.13 5.82 18.99
N PRO A 370 8.90 5.72 20.09
CA PRO A 370 9.67 4.53 20.34
C PRO A 370 8.75 3.35 20.61
N VAL A 371 9.06 2.22 19.98
CA VAL A 371 8.37 0.93 20.13
C VAL A 371 9.34 -0.12 20.69
N PRO A 372 8.88 -1.11 21.47
CA PRO A 372 9.77 -2.18 21.95
C PRO A 372 10.46 -2.97 20.85
N GLU A 373 9.69 -3.32 19.82
CA GLU A 373 10.12 -4.10 18.68
C GLU A 373 9.56 -3.49 17.40
N ALA A 374 10.33 -3.57 16.32
CA ALA A 374 9.93 -3.08 15.02
C ALA A 374 9.08 -4.13 14.30
N GLU A 375 7.83 -3.79 14.02
CA GLU A 375 6.87 -4.69 13.38
C GLU A 375 6.23 -4.03 12.16
N TRP A 376 5.90 -4.85 11.16
CA TRP A 376 5.11 -4.38 10.02
C TRP A 376 3.66 -4.15 10.44
N LEU A 377 3.15 -2.99 10.07
CA LEU A 377 1.73 -2.66 10.08
C LEU A 377 1.38 -2.13 8.69
N ASN A 378 0.50 -2.84 8.00
CA ASN A 378 0.26 -2.72 6.57
C ASN A 378 1.61 -2.77 5.83
N ASN A 379 1.91 -1.76 5.02
CA ASN A 379 3.21 -1.61 4.37
C ASN A 379 4.06 -0.50 5.02
N THR A 380 3.97 -0.37 6.35
CA THR A 380 4.73 0.59 7.15
C THR A 380 5.45 -0.11 8.30
N ILE A 381 6.60 0.42 8.74
CA ILE A 381 7.36 -0.11 9.87
C ILE A 381 8.04 1.03 10.64
N CYS A 382 7.79 1.08 11.96
CA CYS A 382 8.51 1.96 12.89
C CYS A 382 9.76 1.23 13.39
N ILE A 383 10.94 1.83 13.22
CA ILE A 383 12.23 1.27 13.64
C ILE A 383 12.92 2.09 14.73
N ASP A 384 12.23 3.08 15.31
CA ASP A 384 12.65 3.67 16.57
C ASP A 384 12.37 2.66 17.70
N THR A 385 13.41 1.92 18.07
CA THR A 385 13.37 0.94 19.17
C THR A 385 13.93 1.50 20.48
N GLY A 386 13.93 2.83 20.65
CA GLY A 386 14.23 3.48 21.91
C GLY A 386 15.65 3.25 22.42
N CYS A 387 16.66 3.27 21.55
CA CYS A 387 18.07 3.03 21.92
C CYS A 387 18.51 3.83 23.15
N VAL A 388 18.27 5.15 23.14
CA VAL A 388 18.69 6.05 24.24
C VAL A 388 18.02 5.73 25.58
N TYR A 389 16.87 5.07 25.55
CA TYR A 389 16.10 4.67 26.72
C TYR A 389 16.48 3.27 27.24
N GLY A 390 17.56 2.67 26.71
CA GLY A 390 17.99 1.32 27.07
C GLY A 390 17.37 0.21 26.21
N GLY A 391 16.71 0.56 25.10
CA GLY A 391 16.22 -0.39 24.11
C GLY A 391 17.33 -0.85 23.16
N LYS A 392 17.11 -0.69 21.86
CA LYS A 392 18.08 -1.08 20.82
C LYS A 392 18.18 0.01 19.77
N LEU A 393 19.31 0.13 19.08
CA LEU A 393 19.40 0.83 17.81
C LEU A 393 19.10 -0.16 16.68
N THR A 394 18.12 0.15 15.84
CA THR A 394 17.64 -0.73 14.78
C THR A 394 17.93 -0.14 13.40
N ALA A 395 18.42 -1.00 12.50
CA ALA A 395 18.48 -0.77 11.08
C ALA A 395 17.54 -1.70 10.31
N PHE A 396 16.96 -1.19 9.23
CA PHE A 396 16.14 -1.94 8.27
C PHE A 396 16.81 -1.95 6.90
N ARG A 397 17.09 -3.14 6.37
CA ARG A 397 17.76 -3.35 5.08
C ARG A 397 16.76 -3.38 3.93
N TRP A 398 17.00 -2.61 2.89
CA TRP A 398 16.22 -2.59 1.66
C TRP A 398 17.09 -2.97 0.46
N PRO A 399 16.64 -3.88 -0.44
CA PRO A 399 15.30 -4.46 -0.53
C PRO A 399 15.10 -5.78 0.25
N GLU A 400 16.06 -6.19 1.07
CA GLU A 400 16.03 -7.49 1.77
C GLU A 400 14.88 -7.61 2.77
N ARG A 401 14.40 -6.48 3.32
CA ARG A 401 13.41 -6.37 4.40
C ARG A 401 13.83 -7.07 5.69
N GLU A 402 15.12 -6.97 6.01
CA GLU A 402 15.73 -7.55 7.22
C GLU A 402 15.96 -6.48 8.29
N LEU A 403 15.81 -6.86 9.56
CA LEU A 403 16.14 -6.02 10.71
C LEU A 403 17.49 -6.43 11.31
N LEU A 404 18.37 -5.46 11.55
CA LEU A 404 19.59 -5.64 12.33
C LEU A 404 19.58 -4.68 13.52
N GLN A 405 19.97 -5.19 14.68
CA GLN A 405 19.88 -4.44 15.93
C GLN A 405 21.17 -4.53 16.74
N VAL A 406 21.46 -3.46 17.47
CA VAL A 406 22.48 -3.40 18.53
C VAL A 406 21.80 -2.94 19.83
N PRO A 407 21.82 -3.75 20.90
CA PRO A 407 21.29 -3.34 22.19
C PRO A 407 22.04 -2.13 22.75
N ALA A 408 21.32 -1.23 23.42
CA ALA A 408 21.95 -0.13 24.14
C ALA A 408 22.82 -0.67 25.28
N ALA A 409 24.02 -0.10 25.46
CA ALA A 409 24.93 -0.54 26.53
C ALA A 409 24.37 -0.25 27.93
N LYS A 410 23.52 0.78 28.05
CA LYS A 410 22.81 1.17 29.28
C LYS A 410 21.63 2.07 28.95
N VAL A 411 20.81 2.36 29.97
CA VAL A 411 19.80 3.42 29.90
C VAL A 411 20.52 4.78 29.99
N TYR A 412 20.51 5.56 28.91
CA TYR A 412 21.15 6.90 28.89
C TYR A 412 20.18 8.00 29.31
N CYS A 413 18.88 7.79 29.11
CA CYS A 413 17.81 8.71 29.48
C CYS A 413 16.60 7.88 29.96
N GLU A 414 15.91 8.34 31.00
CA GLU A 414 14.65 7.71 31.41
C GLU A 414 13.52 8.14 30.46
N SER A 415 12.72 7.18 30.02
CA SER A 415 11.56 7.47 29.19
C SER A 415 10.38 7.93 30.04
N VAL A 416 9.70 8.99 29.61
CA VAL A 416 8.46 9.49 30.24
C VAL A 416 7.34 8.45 30.12
N ARG A 417 7.31 7.75 28.98
CA ARG A 417 6.41 6.63 28.72
C ARG A 417 7.22 5.33 28.77
N PRO A 418 6.92 4.38 29.66
CA PRO A 418 7.63 3.10 29.69
C PRO A 418 7.64 2.45 28.31
N LEU A 419 8.81 2.00 27.85
CA LEU A 419 8.94 1.38 26.52
C LEU A 419 8.08 0.12 26.42
N ALA A 420 8.11 -0.74 27.43
CA ALA A 420 7.29 -1.96 27.50
C ALA A 420 6.37 -1.94 28.74
N PRO A 421 5.12 -2.45 28.62
CA PRO A 421 4.26 -2.66 29.79
C PRO A 421 4.84 -3.78 30.70
N PRO A 422 4.55 -3.73 32.02
CA PRO A 422 5.19 -4.60 33.02
C PRO A 422 4.78 -6.09 32.99
N VAL A 423 3.91 -6.54 32.08
CA VAL A 423 3.40 -7.93 32.06
C VAL A 423 3.72 -8.63 30.74
N GLN A 424 4.56 -9.67 30.82
CA GLN A 424 4.92 -10.59 29.75
C GLN A 424 3.77 -11.57 29.46
N GLN A 425 2.93 -11.21 28.50
CA GLN A 425 2.43 -12.18 27.52
C GLN A 425 3.00 -11.72 26.18
N ALA A 426 3.38 -12.63 25.27
CA ALA A 426 3.73 -12.22 23.91
C ALA A 426 2.54 -11.42 23.36
N PRO A 427 2.66 -10.10 23.17
CA PRO A 427 1.54 -9.29 22.70
C PRO A 427 1.24 -9.70 21.25
N LEU A 428 -0.02 -9.54 20.83
CA LEU A 428 -0.35 -9.57 19.42
C LEU A 428 0.54 -8.57 18.67
N SER A 429 0.97 -8.92 17.46
CA SER A 429 1.69 -7.94 16.63
C SER A 429 0.81 -6.73 16.34
N ALA A 430 1.42 -5.60 15.97
CA ALA A 430 0.69 -4.39 15.58
C ALA A 430 -0.34 -4.67 14.46
N GLN A 431 0.03 -5.51 13.48
CA GLN A 431 -0.91 -5.94 12.43
C GLN A 431 -2.06 -6.77 13.00
N HIS A 432 -1.76 -7.76 13.84
CA HIS A 432 -2.81 -8.59 14.44
C HIS A 432 -3.81 -7.73 15.19
N ALA A 433 -3.36 -6.83 16.06
CA ALA A 433 -4.25 -5.92 16.80
C ALA A 433 -5.12 -5.06 15.87
N ASN A 434 -4.61 -4.70 14.69
CA ASN A 434 -5.35 -3.93 13.68
C ASN A 434 -6.32 -4.78 12.85
N ASP A 435 -6.11 -6.10 12.75
CA ASP A 435 -6.93 -7.02 11.95
C ASP A 435 -8.28 -7.41 12.59
N ASP A 436 -8.54 -6.99 13.83
CA ASP A 436 -9.80 -7.30 14.52
C ASP A 436 -11.02 -6.58 13.91
N VAL A 437 -10.81 -5.52 13.12
CA VAL A 437 -11.89 -4.74 12.50
C VAL A 437 -11.67 -4.67 10.99
N LEU A 438 -12.61 -5.24 10.23
CA LEU A 438 -12.62 -5.13 8.76
C LEU A 438 -13.12 -3.73 8.35
N ASP A 439 -12.35 -3.05 7.50
CA ASP A 439 -12.79 -1.81 6.86
C ASP A 439 -13.72 -2.12 5.68
N LEU A 440 -14.94 -1.57 5.70
CA LEU A 440 -15.90 -1.73 4.60
C LEU A 440 -15.32 -1.22 3.27
N ALA A 441 -14.50 -0.17 3.30
CA ALA A 441 -13.84 0.36 2.11
C ALA A 441 -12.86 -0.63 1.48
N ASP A 442 -12.42 -1.66 2.20
CA ASP A 442 -11.53 -2.69 1.69
C ASP A 442 -12.25 -3.71 0.78
N VAL A 443 -13.57 -3.85 0.93
CA VAL A 443 -14.39 -4.88 0.25
C VAL A 443 -15.55 -4.30 -0.57
N PHE A 444 -15.92 -3.03 -0.39
CA PHE A 444 -17.04 -2.41 -1.08
C PHE A 444 -16.70 -1.94 -2.51
N GLY A 445 -17.69 -2.04 -3.41
CA GLY A 445 -17.58 -1.64 -4.82
C GLY A 445 -16.74 -2.58 -5.69
N LYS A 446 -16.44 -2.13 -6.92
CA LYS A 446 -15.54 -2.84 -7.84
C LYS A 446 -14.10 -2.76 -7.32
N ARG A 447 -13.42 -3.91 -7.22
CA ARG A 447 -12.02 -4.00 -6.80
C ARG A 447 -11.14 -4.55 -7.92
N ILE A 448 -9.90 -4.08 -7.96
CA ILE A 448 -8.84 -4.65 -8.80
C ILE A 448 -7.73 -5.08 -7.85
N ILE A 449 -7.49 -6.39 -7.81
CA ILE A 449 -6.45 -7.01 -6.99
C ILE A 449 -5.25 -7.29 -7.91
N GLU A 450 -4.10 -6.73 -7.56
CA GLU A 450 -2.85 -7.04 -8.24
C GLU A 450 -2.20 -8.26 -7.57
N THR A 451 -1.83 -9.26 -8.37
CA THR A 451 -1.13 -10.46 -7.89
C THR A 451 0.15 -10.68 -8.67
N ARG A 452 1.06 -11.51 -8.14
CA ARG A 452 2.30 -11.88 -8.83
C ARG A 452 2.04 -12.56 -10.18
N LEU A 453 0.99 -13.38 -10.29
CA LEU A 453 0.68 -14.17 -11.50
C LEU A 453 -0.21 -13.39 -12.48
N HIS A 454 -1.15 -12.61 -11.97
CA HIS A 454 -2.07 -11.79 -12.75
C HIS A 454 -2.08 -10.38 -12.20
N ARG A 455 -1.64 -9.41 -13.01
CA ARG A 455 -1.57 -8.01 -12.60
C ARG A 455 -2.94 -7.40 -12.29
N ASN A 456 -4.02 -7.90 -12.89
CA ASN A 456 -5.36 -7.35 -12.71
C ASN A 456 -6.39 -8.47 -12.56
N VAL A 457 -6.78 -8.76 -11.31
CA VAL A 457 -7.94 -9.61 -11.00
C VAL A 457 -9.10 -8.69 -10.60
N THR A 458 -10.15 -8.62 -11.43
CA THR A 458 -11.31 -7.77 -11.14
C THR A 458 -12.34 -8.53 -10.31
N VAL A 459 -12.67 -8.01 -9.12
CA VAL A 459 -13.82 -8.44 -8.32
C VAL A 459 -14.94 -7.44 -8.54
N ARG A 460 -16.04 -7.90 -9.13
CA ARG A 460 -17.24 -7.07 -9.35
C ARG A 460 -17.97 -6.85 -8.03
N GLU A 461 -18.69 -5.74 -7.93
CA GLU A 461 -19.39 -5.36 -6.70
C GLU A 461 -20.40 -6.43 -6.26
N GLU A 462 -21.16 -6.99 -7.20
CA GLU A 462 -22.13 -8.06 -6.92
C GLU A 462 -21.47 -9.27 -6.23
N ASN A 463 -20.26 -9.63 -6.69
CA ASN A 463 -19.48 -10.74 -6.12
C ASN A 463 -18.94 -10.39 -4.73
N SER A 464 -18.46 -9.15 -4.54
CA SER A 464 -17.97 -8.68 -3.25
C SER A 464 -19.06 -8.71 -2.18
N VAL A 465 -20.27 -8.24 -2.51
CA VAL A 465 -21.41 -8.21 -1.58
C VAL A 465 -21.84 -9.63 -1.18
N ALA A 466 -21.94 -10.54 -2.15
CA ALA A 466 -22.28 -11.94 -1.86
C ALA A 466 -21.20 -12.62 -0.99
N ALA A 467 -19.91 -12.36 -1.27
CA ALA A 467 -18.82 -12.88 -0.47
C ALA A 467 -18.81 -12.30 0.95
N LEU A 468 -19.10 -11.00 1.11
CA LEU A 468 -19.16 -10.34 2.41
C LEU A 468 -20.23 -10.95 3.31
N GLU A 469 -21.42 -11.25 2.78
CA GLU A 469 -22.48 -11.93 3.54
C GLU A 469 -21.98 -13.28 4.08
N ALA A 470 -21.39 -14.10 3.21
CA ALA A 470 -20.93 -15.42 3.58
C ALA A 470 -19.77 -15.38 4.58
N MET A 471 -18.82 -14.46 4.37
CA MET A 471 -17.61 -14.33 5.20
C MET A 471 -17.93 -13.74 6.57
N SER A 472 -18.78 -12.71 6.64
CA SER A 472 -19.09 -12.06 7.92
C SER A 472 -20.00 -12.86 8.83
N ARG A 473 -20.84 -13.76 8.28
CA ARG A 473 -21.82 -14.52 9.09
C ARG A 473 -21.36 -15.92 9.48
N PHE A 474 -20.63 -16.60 8.60
CA PHE A 474 -20.44 -18.04 8.71
C PHE A 474 -18.97 -18.49 8.66
N ALA A 475 -18.05 -17.60 8.35
CA ALA A 475 -16.65 -17.98 8.26
C ALA A 475 -16.05 -18.26 9.65
N ALA A 476 -14.99 -19.07 9.64
CA ALA A 476 -14.07 -19.14 10.76
C ALA A 476 -13.42 -17.78 11.02
N ASN A 477 -12.68 -17.66 12.11
CA ASN A 477 -11.89 -16.46 12.38
C ASN A 477 -11.05 -16.09 11.14
N PRO A 478 -11.21 -14.88 10.56
CA PRO A 478 -10.50 -14.46 9.35
C PRO A 478 -8.98 -14.60 9.42
N ARG A 479 -8.40 -14.53 10.63
CA ARG A 479 -6.97 -14.75 10.84
C ARG A 479 -6.51 -16.14 10.38
N TRP A 480 -7.36 -17.17 10.50
CA TRP A 480 -7.07 -18.51 9.98
C TRP A 480 -7.23 -18.63 8.46
N LEU A 481 -7.86 -17.67 7.79
CA LEU A 481 -8.21 -17.73 6.36
C LEU A 481 -7.07 -17.23 5.46
N VAL A 482 -5.88 -17.79 5.65
CA VAL A 482 -4.68 -17.46 4.86
C VAL A 482 -4.73 -17.95 3.41
N TYR A 483 -5.65 -18.89 3.12
CA TYR A 483 -5.83 -19.50 1.81
C TYR A 483 -7.27 -20.01 1.63
N LEU A 484 -7.83 -19.80 0.44
CA LEU A 484 -9.04 -20.48 -0.03
C LEU A 484 -8.72 -21.20 -1.34
N PRO A 485 -9.11 -22.47 -1.49
CA PRO A 485 -8.77 -23.27 -2.65
C PRO A 485 -9.55 -22.81 -3.89
N PRO A 486 -8.93 -22.86 -5.08
CA PRO A 486 -9.59 -22.50 -6.32
C PRO A 486 -10.65 -23.54 -6.72
N THR A 487 -11.50 -23.18 -7.68
CA THR A 487 -12.30 -24.16 -8.42
C THR A 487 -11.42 -24.96 -9.38
N MET A 488 -11.88 -26.15 -9.78
CA MET A 488 -11.20 -27.01 -10.75
C MET A 488 -12.05 -27.17 -12.01
N SER A 489 -11.43 -27.05 -13.19
CA SER A 489 -12.09 -27.31 -14.48
C SER A 489 -11.96 -28.78 -14.86
N PRO A 490 -12.98 -29.40 -15.47
CA PRO A 490 -12.82 -30.69 -16.14
C PRO A 490 -11.99 -30.55 -17.43
N PRO A 491 -11.49 -31.66 -18.00
CA PRO A 491 -10.98 -31.68 -19.36
C PRO A 491 -12.10 -31.43 -20.39
N GLU A 492 -11.71 -31.24 -21.66
CA GLU A 492 -12.67 -31.21 -22.77
C GLU A 492 -13.47 -32.53 -22.86
N THR A 493 -14.69 -32.45 -23.40
CA THR A 493 -15.53 -33.63 -23.62
C THR A 493 -14.84 -34.65 -24.52
N SER A 494 -14.85 -35.92 -24.08
CA SER A 494 -14.14 -36.97 -24.81
C SER A 494 -14.77 -37.28 -26.15
N ARG A 495 -13.92 -37.63 -27.13
CA ARG A 495 -14.36 -38.12 -28.45
C ARG A 495 -14.60 -39.63 -28.47
N LYS A 496 -14.28 -40.35 -27.38
CA LYS A 496 -14.46 -41.80 -27.31
C LYS A 496 -15.93 -42.16 -27.09
N PRO A 497 -16.50 -43.13 -27.83
CA PRO A 497 -17.90 -43.52 -27.68
C PRO A 497 -18.25 -43.91 -26.23
N GLY A 498 -19.31 -43.30 -25.70
CA GLY A 498 -19.85 -43.64 -24.37
C GLY A 498 -19.09 -43.04 -23.18
N LEU A 499 -18.11 -42.16 -23.39
CA LEU A 499 -17.37 -41.47 -22.33
C LEU A 499 -17.57 -39.96 -22.41
N LEU A 500 -17.83 -39.34 -21.26
CA LEU A 500 -17.91 -37.88 -21.16
C LEU A 500 -16.54 -37.24 -20.95
N GLU A 501 -15.71 -37.85 -20.11
CA GLU A 501 -14.35 -37.41 -19.77
C GLU A 501 -13.40 -38.60 -19.91
N HIS A 502 -12.18 -38.35 -20.42
CA HIS A 502 -11.14 -39.36 -20.55
C HIS A 502 -9.74 -38.70 -20.40
N PRO A 503 -8.73 -39.41 -19.86
CA PRO A 503 -7.39 -38.81 -19.61
C PRO A 503 -6.71 -38.21 -20.84
N ASP A 504 -6.97 -38.76 -22.03
CA ASP A 504 -6.40 -38.28 -23.30
C ASP A 504 -6.62 -36.78 -23.52
N GLU A 505 -7.84 -36.27 -23.24
CA GLU A 505 -8.15 -34.85 -23.39
C GLU A 505 -7.40 -33.98 -22.38
N ALA A 506 -7.22 -34.44 -21.14
CA ALA A 506 -6.42 -33.74 -20.13
C ALA A 506 -4.93 -33.68 -20.52
N PHE A 507 -4.37 -34.81 -20.96
CA PHE A 507 -2.97 -34.87 -21.41
C PHE A 507 -2.74 -34.02 -22.67
N ALA A 508 -3.69 -34.03 -23.60
CA ALA A 508 -3.65 -33.20 -24.78
C ALA A 508 -3.64 -31.71 -24.42
N TYR A 509 -4.45 -31.27 -23.44
CA TYR A 509 -4.44 -29.90 -22.95
C TYR A 509 -3.04 -29.48 -22.46
N PHE A 510 -2.46 -30.22 -21.51
CA PHE A 510 -1.13 -29.89 -20.96
C PHE A 510 -0.04 -29.90 -22.04
N ARG A 511 -0.10 -30.86 -22.96
CA ARG A 511 0.84 -30.93 -24.09
C ARG A 511 0.74 -29.70 -25.00
N ARG A 512 -0.46 -29.18 -25.27
CA ARG A 512 -0.66 -27.95 -26.07
C ARG A 512 -0.11 -26.71 -25.35
N GLU A 513 -0.23 -26.66 -24.02
CA GLU A 513 0.34 -25.60 -23.18
C GLU A 513 1.86 -25.75 -22.93
N GLY A 514 2.52 -26.71 -23.59
CA GLY A 514 3.98 -26.92 -23.47
C GLY A 514 4.41 -27.67 -22.21
N VAL A 515 3.48 -28.24 -21.45
CA VAL A 515 3.75 -29.04 -20.25
C VAL A 515 3.97 -30.51 -20.65
N VAL A 516 5.21 -30.99 -20.52
CA VAL A 516 5.63 -32.32 -21.00
C VAL A 516 5.61 -33.42 -19.93
N ARG A 517 5.42 -33.05 -18.65
CA ARG A 517 5.31 -33.97 -17.52
C ARG A 517 4.14 -33.53 -16.66
N VAL A 518 3.27 -34.48 -16.34
CA VAL A 518 2.11 -34.28 -15.46
C VAL A 518 2.17 -35.29 -14.33
N VAL A 519 1.62 -34.92 -13.18
CA VAL A 519 1.41 -35.82 -12.05
C VAL A 519 -0.08 -36.15 -12.01
N CYS A 520 -0.40 -37.43 -11.99
CA CYS A 520 -1.78 -37.90 -11.88
C CYS A 520 -2.03 -38.35 -10.44
N GLU A 521 -2.87 -37.60 -9.75
CA GLU A 521 -3.28 -37.88 -8.38
C GLU A 521 -4.70 -38.45 -8.37
N GLU A 522 -4.99 -39.33 -7.43
CA GLU A 522 -6.34 -39.85 -7.26
C GLU A 522 -7.26 -38.70 -6.83
N LYS A 523 -8.36 -38.50 -7.57
CA LYS A 523 -9.39 -37.56 -7.15
C LYS A 523 -10.24 -38.19 -6.04
N HIS A 524 -9.76 -38.06 -4.81
CA HIS A 524 -10.50 -38.49 -3.62
C HIS A 524 -11.90 -37.86 -3.58
N MET A 525 -12.89 -38.65 -3.20
CA MET A 525 -14.28 -38.23 -3.16
C MET A 525 -14.70 -37.94 -1.72
N GLY A 526 -14.47 -36.70 -1.29
CA GLY A 526 -14.77 -36.23 0.05
C GLY A 526 -15.25 -34.79 0.02
N SER A 527 -14.67 -33.97 0.90
CA SER A 527 -14.83 -32.53 0.86
C SER A 527 -13.48 -31.85 1.09
N ARG A 528 -13.15 -30.91 0.21
CA ARG A 528 -11.94 -30.09 0.31
C ARG A 528 -11.87 -29.39 1.67
N ALA A 529 -10.75 -29.57 2.36
CA ALA A 529 -10.47 -29.00 3.66
C ALA A 529 -9.06 -28.39 3.65
N VAL A 530 -8.96 -27.12 4.02
CA VAL A 530 -7.68 -26.45 4.28
C VAL A 530 -7.41 -26.54 5.77
N LEU A 531 -6.27 -27.11 6.14
CA LEU A 531 -5.87 -27.33 7.52
C LEU A 531 -4.73 -26.37 7.83
N VAL A 532 -4.97 -25.41 8.71
CA VAL A 532 -3.90 -24.58 9.28
C VAL A 532 -3.51 -25.19 10.62
N ALA A 533 -2.26 -25.60 10.76
CA ALA A 533 -1.76 -26.25 11.96
C ALA A 533 -0.52 -25.52 12.48
N CYS A 534 -0.55 -25.12 13.73
CA CYS A 534 0.59 -24.58 14.47
C CYS A 534 1.14 -25.66 15.41
N ARG A 535 2.44 -25.61 15.68
CA ARG A 535 3.14 -26.54 16.56
C ARG A 535 2.49 -26.57 17.94
N ASP A 536 2.10 -25.40 18.44
CA ASP A 536 1.45 -25.15 19.72
C ASP A 536 0.66 -23.81 19.70
N PRO A 537 -0.11 -23.50 20.75
CA PRO A 537 -0.87 -22.25 20.82
C PRO A 537 0.01 -20.99 20.82
N ASP A 538 1.25 -21.06 21.30
CA ASP A 538 2.17 -19.91 21.29
C ASP A 538 2.60 -19.58 19.86
N ALA A 539 2.91 -20.60 19.05
CA ALA A 539 3.15 -20.46 17.62
C ALA A 539 1.92 -19.89 16.89
N ALA A 540 0.70 -20.32 17.24
CA ALA A 540 -0.53 -19.77 16.68
C ALA A 540 -0.71 -18.28 17.02
N LYS A 541 -0.46 -17.90 18.28
CA LYS A 541 -0.53 -16.50 18.72
C LYS A 541 0.51 -15.64 17.98
N ALA A 542 1.77 -16.10 17.93
CA ALA A 542 2.86 -15.36 17.29
C ALA A 542 2.66 -15.22 15.77
N ARG A 543 2.15 -16.27 15.09
CA ARG A 543 2.07 -16.30 13.63
C ARG A 543 0.78 -15.72 13.08
N VAL A 544 -0.34 -16.07 13.70
CA VAL A 544 -1.69 -15.82 13.20
C VAL A 544 -2.47 -14.84 14.08
N GLY A 545 -2.02 -14.62 15.32
CA GLY A 545 -2.64 -13.65 16.22
C GLY A 545 -3.90 -14.15 16.91
N VAL A 546 -4.08 -15.46 17.07
CA VAL A 546 -5.27 -16.02 17.74
C VAL A 546 -4.96 -16.29 19.21
N GLU A 547 -5.78 -15.76 20.12
CA GLU A 547 -5.51 -15.82 21.58
C GLU A 547 -6.23 -16.94 22.33
N LYS A 548 -7.18 -17.65 21.69
CA LYS A 548 -8.10 -18.59 22.37
C LYS A 548 -7.49 -19.93 22.79
N GLY A 549 -6.16 -20.08 22.75
CA GLY A 549 -5.50 -21.37 22.98
C GLY A 549 -5.61 -22.34 21.81
N ASP A 550 -6.18 -21.90 20.69
CA ASP A 550 -6.30 -22.69 19.46
C ASP A 550 -4.91 -22.84 18.80
N ALA A 551 -4.55 -24.06 18.42
CA ALA A 551 -3.29 -24.34 17.70
C ALA A 551 -3.52 -24.65 16.21
N GLY A 552 -4.67 -24.27 15.65
CA GLY A 552 -5.01 -24.51 14.26
C GLY A 552 -6.50 -24.36 13.96
N ALA A 553 -6.86 -24.56 12.69
CA ALA A 553 -8.23 -24.59 12.21
C ALA A 553 -8.39 -25.53 11.01
N VAL A 554 -9.56 -26.14 10.87
CA VAL A 554 -9.93 -26.92 9.68
C VAL A 554 -11.04 -26.18 8.95
N VAL A 555 -10.73 -25.58 7.80
CA VAL A 555 -11.69 -24.74 7.07
C VAL A 555 -12.08 -25.36 5.73
N THR A 556 -13.35 -25.19 5.37
CA THR A 556 -13.89 -25.58 4.07
C THR A 556 -13.43 -24.64 2.96
N ARG A 557 -13.68 -25.00 1.70
CA ARG A 557 -13.43 -24.12 0.53
C ARG A 557 -14.10 -22.74 0.58
N THR A 558 -15.10 -22.56 1.44
CA THR A 558 -15.81 -21.29 1.65
C THR A 558 -15.43 -20.64 2.98
N GLY A 559 -14.29 -21.00 3.59
CA GLY A 559 -13.77 -20.37 4.80
C GLY A 559 -14.54 -20.66 6.09
N ARG A 560 -15.47 -21.63 6.10
CA ARG A 560 -16.21 -22.03 7.32
C ARG A 560 -15.49 -23.16 8.03
N HIS A 561 -15.65 -23.28 9.36
CA HIS A 561 -15.19 -24.46 10.09
C HIS A 561 -15.74 -25.76 9.47
N PHE A 562 -14.88 -26.77 9.35
CA PHE A 562 -15.26 -28.06 8.80
C PHE A 562 -16.06 -28.86 9.83
N PHE A 563 -15.72 -28.83 11.11
CA PHE A 563 -16.54 -29.48 12.11
C PHE A 563 -17.48 -28.48 12.76
N THR A 564 -18.72 -28.89 13.03
CA THR A 564 -19.66 -28.08 13.81
C THR A 564 -19.40 -28.19 15.32
N ASP A 565 -18.73 -29.27 15.74
CA ASP A 565 -18.29 -29.50 17.11
C ASP A 565 -16.80 -29.14 17.24
N ALA A 566 -16.51 -28.11 18.02
CA ALA A 566 -15.15 -27.64 18.27
C ALA A 566 -14.26 -28.69 18.97
N ARG A 567 -14.83 -29.60 19.75
CA ARG A 567 -14.06 -30.66 20.44
C ARG A 567 -13.51 -31.66 19.43
N ILE A 568 -14.33 -32.07 18.46
CA ILE A 568 -13.93 -32.98 17.39
C ILE A 568 -12.84 -32.33 16.53
N GLU A 569 -12.98 -31.03 16.21
CA GLU A 569 -11.95 -30.29 15.47
C GLU A 569 -10.61 -30.25 16.22
N MET A 570 -10.65 -29.98 17.52
CA MET A 570 -9.47 -29.94 18.37
C MET A 570 -8.78 -31.30 18.45
N GLU A 571 -9.51 -32.39 18.72
CA GLU A 571 -8.96 -33.75 18.75
C GLU A 571 -8.36 -34.15 17.38
N PHE A 572 -9.02 -33.75 16.29
CA PHE A 572 -8.52 -33.98 14.93
C PHE A 572 -7.20 -33.23 14.68
N LEU A 573 -7.12 -31.95 15.05
CA LEU A 573 -5.92 -31.13 14.93
C LEU A 573 -4.77 -31.64 15.81
N GLU A 574 -5.05 -32.13 17.02
CA GLU A 574 -4.04 -32.77 17.86
C GLU A 574 -3.45 -34.02 17.22
N ARG A 575 -4.29 -34.89 16.63
CA ARG A 575 -3.83 -36.07 15.90
C ARG A 575 -2.95 -35.70 14.71
N LEU A 576 -3.32 -34.65 13.97
CA LEU A 576 -2.52 -34.11 12.87
C LEU A 576 -1.17 -33.57 13.36
N ARG A 577 -1.16 -32.73 14.39
CA ARG A 577 0.05 -32.15 14.98
C ARG A 577 0.99 -33.22 15.51
N ALA A 578 0.46 -34.25 16.15
CA ALA A 578 1.24 -35.40 16.61
C ALA A 578 1.88 -36.16 15.43
N ALA A 579 1.16 -36.33 14.31
CA ALA A 579 1.71 -36.95 13.11
C ALA A 579 2.83 -36.10 12.48
N LEU A 580 2.63 -34.79 12.34
CA LEU A 580 3.65 -33.86 11.85
C LEU A 580 4.89 -33.87 12.75
N GLY A 581 4.69 -33.79 14.07
CA GLY A 581 5.78 -33.87 15.05
C GLY A 581 6.56 -35.19 14.97
N LYS A 582 5.85 -36.33 14.90
CA LYS A 582 6.48 -37.65 14.80
C LYS A 582 7.28 -37.84 13.50
N SER A 583 6.88 -37.18 12.43
CA SER A 583 7.61 -37.21 11.15
C SER A 583 8.87 -36.34 11.12
N GLY A 584 9.07 -35.45 12.11
CA GLY A 584 10.17 -34.48 12.10
C GLY A 584 9.91 -33.23 11.23
N PHE A 585 8.68 -33.04 10.74
CA PHE A 585 8.29 -31.99 9.80
C PHE A 585 8.74 -30.59 10.23
N TRP A 586 8.53 -30.23 11.50
CA TRP A 586 8.83 -28.90 12.02
C TRP A 586 10.32 -28.56 11.91
N ASP A 587 11.19 -29.52 12.26
CA ASP A 587 12.63 -29.33 12.29
C ASP A 587 13.22 -29.40 10.86
N GLU A 588 12.72 -30.33 10.03
CA GLU A 588 13.12 -30.47 8.62
C GLU A 588 12.85 -29.19 7.83
N HIS A 589 11.67 -28.60 8.00
CA HIS A 589 11.25 -27.39 7.30
C HIS A 589 11.58 -26.08 8.03
N LYS A 590 12.16 -26.16 9.24
CA LYS A 590 12.46 -25.00 10.10
C LYS A 590 11.24 -24.07 10.27
N THR A 591 10.09 -24.66 10.61
CA THR A 591 8.80 -23.98 10.75
C THR A 591 8.05 -24.47 11.98
N ASP A 592 7.23 -23.60 12.57
CA ASP A 592 6.33 -23.89 13.67
C ASP A 592 4.85 -23.89 13.23
N TRP A 593 4.58 -23.80 11.92
CA TRP A 593 3.23 -23.84 11.37
C TRP A 593 3.21 -24.39 9.93
N ALA A 594 2.05 -24.84 9.49
CA ALA A 594 1.80 -25.36 8.15
C ALA A 594 0.37 -25.07 7.68
N VAL A 595 0.20 -24.96 6.36
CA VAL A 595 -1.11 -24.97 5.69
C VAL A 595 -1.14 -26.17 4.75
N LEU A 596 -2.10 -27.07 4.95
CA LEU A 596 -2.27 -28.28 4.14
C LEU A 596 -3.59 -28.17 3.36
N ASP A 597 -3.59 -28.56 2.08
CA ASP A 597 -4.74 -28.45 1.19
C ASP A 597 -5.28 -29.83 0.82
N CYS A 598 -6.20 -30.34 1.63
CA CYS A 598 -6.51 -31.76 1.71
C CYS A 598 -7.91 -32.10 1.21
N GLU A 599 -8.17 -33.39 0.97
CA GLU A 599 -9.52 -33.94 0.88
C GLU A 599 -9.86 -34.74 2.15
N LEU A 600 -10.99 -34.42 2.79
CA LEU A 600 -11.47 -35.12 3.99
C LEU A 600 -12.68 -36.00 3.65
N MET A 601 -12.57 -37.29 3.98
CA MET A 601 -13.54 -38.34 3.64
C MET A 601 -14.16 -38.96 4.91
N PRO A 602 -15.39 -39.50 4.85
CA PRO A 602 -16.21 -39.72 3.64
C PRO A 602 -16.94 -38.47 3.15
N TRP A 603 -17.42 -38.50 1.91
CA TRP A 603 -18.30 -37.46 1.36
C TRP A 603 -19.56 -37.24 2.21
N SER A 604 -20.09 -38.31 2.82
CA SER A 604 -21.26 -38.25 3.69
C SER A 604 -21.10 -37.38 4.94
N VAL A 605 -19.87 -37.07 5.38
CA VAL A 605 -19.63 -36.26 6.58
C VAL A 605 -20.12 -34.82 6.43
N LYS A 606 -20.10 -34.28 5.20
CA LYS A 606 -20.55 -32.91 4.89
C LYS A 606 -21.76 -32.86 3.99
N ALA A 607 -21.93 -33.85 3.11
CA ALA A 607 -22.96 -33.83 2.08
C ALA A 607 -24.21 -34.65 2.43
N GLN A 608 -24.44 -34.98 3.70
CA GLN A 608 -25.52 -35.90 4.09
C GLN A 608 -26.90 -35.45 3.59
N ASP A 609 -27.27 -34.18 3.74
CA ASP A 609 -28.55 -33.66 3.26
C ASP A 609 -28.64 -33.71 1.73
N LEU A 610 -27.57 -33.32 1.02
CA LEU A 610 -27.50 -33.43 -0.43
C LEU A 610 -27.67 -34.88 -0.90
N ILE A 611 -26.99 -35.83 -0.24
CA ILE A 611 -27.09 -37.25 -0.55
C ILE A 611 -28.50 -37.75 -0.29
N ARG A 612 -29.12 -37.39 0.84
CA ARG A 612 -30.48 -37.82 1.19
C ARG A 612 -31.51 -37.25 0.21
N ASP A 613 -31.49 -35.94 0.03
CA ASP A 613 -32.59 -35.19 -0.57
C ASP A 613 -32.52 -35.15 -2.10
N GLN A 614 -31.32 -35.32 -2.67
CA GLN A 614 -31.13 -35.39 -4.12
C GLN A 614 -30.76 -36.80 -4.56
N TYR A 615 -29.66 -37.36 -4.04
CA TYR A 615 -29.11 -38.60 -4.63
C TYR A 615 -29.95 -39.84 -4.31
N ALA A 616 -30.21 -40.05 -3.02
CA ALA A 616 -30.97 -41.17 -2.50
C ALA A 616 -32.45 -41.03 -2.85
N ALA A 617 -33.02 -39.82 -2.83
CA ALA A 617 -34.38 -39.57 -3.30
C ALA A 617 -34.59 -40.00 -4.75
N VAL A 618 -33.71 -39.57 -5.67
CA VAL A 618 -33.76 -39.99 -7.09
C VAL A 618 -33.60 -41.51 -7.22
N GLY A 619 -32.67 -42.10 -6.47
CA GLY A 619 -32.45 -43.55 -6.47
C GLY A 619 -33.66 -44.35 -5.98
N ALA A 620 -34.28 -43.91 -4.88
CA ALA A 620 -35.45 -44.54 -4.28
C ALA A 620 -36.67 -44.43 -5.20
N ALA A 621 -36.99 -43.21 -5.67
CA ALA A 621 -38.11 -42.98 -6.57
C ALA A 621 -37.98 -43.79 -7.87
N SER A 622 -36.79 -43.79 -8.47
CA SER A 622 -36.53 -44.54 -9.71
C SER A 622 -36.67 -46.05 -9.52
N ARG A 623 -36.17 -46.60 -8.40
CA ARG A 623 -36.28 -48.03 -8.09
C ARG A 623 -37.74 -48.42 -7.83
N ALA A 624 -38.48 -47.63 -7.06
CA ALA A 624 -39.89 -47.89 -6.78
C ALA A 624 -40.73 -47.90 -8.06
N ALA A 625 -40.57 -46.87 -8.91
CA ALA A 625 -41.30 -46.80 -10.17
C ALA A 625 -40.93 -47.96 -11.12
N LEU A 626 -39.64 -48.26 -11.29
CA LEU A 626 -39.20 -49.32 -12.19
C LEU A 626 -39.55 -50.73 -11.69
N ALA A 627 -39.70 -50.93 -10.39
CA ALA A 627 -40.15 -52.19 -9.81
C ALA A 627 -41.60 -52.54 -10.17
N GLU A 628 -42.46 -51.53 -10.40
CA GLU A 628 -43.84 -51.73 -10.85
C GLU A 628 -43.95 -51.77 -12.38
N VAL A 629 -43.18 -50.92 -13.08
CA VAL A 629 -43.23 -50.83 -14.54
C VAL A 629 -42.66 -52.08 -15.21
N MET A 630 -41.59 -52.68 -14.68
CA MET A 630 -40.96 -53.85 -15.30
C MET A 630 -41.91 -55.06 -15.38
N PRO A 631 -42.53 -55.52 -14.27
CA PRO A 631 -43.45 -56.65 -14.32
C PRO A 631 -44.67 -56.37 -15.19
N ALA A 632 -45.17 -55.14 -15.22
CA ALA A 632 -46.28 -54.76 -16.08
C ALA A 632 -45.92 -54.88 -17.57
N LEU A 633 -44.73 -54.44 -17.98
CA LEU A 633 -44.23 -54.58 -19.35
C LEU A 633 -43.95 -56.05 -19.71
N ASP A 634 -43.34 -56.82 -18.81
CA ASP A 634 -43.11 -58.25 -19.00
C ASP A 634 -44.44 -59.02 -19.16
N ALA A 635 -45.44 -58.70 -18.34
CA ALA A 635 -46.76 -59.31 -18.41
C ALA A 635 -47.52 -58.90 -19.68
N ALA A 636 -47.37 -57.65 -20.14
CA ALA A 636 -47.94 -57.20 -21.41
C ALA A 636 -47.31 -57.95 -22.59
N ALA A 637 -45.98 -58.06 -22.62
CA ALA A 637 -45.25 -58.81 -23.62
C ALA A 637 -45.66 -60.29 -23.65
N ALA A 638 -45.80 -60.93 -22.47
CA ALA A 638 -46.23 -62.31 -22.35
C ALA A 638 -47.66 -62.56 -22.87
N ARG A 639 -48.53 -61.54 -22.86
CA ARG A 639 -49.88 -61.58 -23.45
C ARG A 639 -49.90 -61.28 -24.95
N GLY A 640 -48.74 -61.10 -25.59
CA GLY A 640 -48.64 -60.77 -27.01
C GLY A 640 -48.91 -59.31 -27.34
N VAL A 641 -48.94 -58.42 -26.34
CA VAL A 641 -49.01 -56.97 -26.59
C VAL A 641 -47.63 -56.50 -27.08
N GLU A 642 -47.60 -55.75 -28.18
CA GLU A 642 -46.36 -55.20 -28.71
C GLU A 642 -45.80 -54.13 -27.76
N VAL A 643 -44.66 -54.44 -27.13
CA VAL A 643 -43.97 -53.53 -26.20
C VAL A 643 -42.72 -52.88 -26.80
N GLY A 644 -42.42 -53.14 -28.08
CA GLY A 644 -41.35 -52.51 -28.88
C GLY A 644 -40.02 -52.31 -28.12
N ASP A 645 -39.40 -51.15 -28.34
CA ASP A 645 -38.15 -50.75 -27.66
C ASP A 645 -38.34 -50.38 -26.18
N LEU A 646 -39.59 -50.29 -25.69
CA LEU A 646 -39.87 -49.86 -24.32
C LEU A 646 -39.31 -50.87 -23.31
N LEU A 647 -39.46 -52.17 -23.58
CA LEU A 647 -38.99 -53.20 -22.65
C LEU A 647 -37.45 -53.25 -22.55
N PRO A 648 -36.67 -53.36 -23.66
CA PRO A 648 -35.21 -53.28 -23.61
C PRO A 648 -34.68 -51.98 -22.99
N ARG A 649 -35.26 -50.83 -23.35
CA ARG A 649 -34.88 -49.52 -22.80
C ARG A 649 -35.14 -49.45 -21.30
N THR A 650 -36.28 -49.95 -20.84
CA THR A 650 -36.61 -49.96 -19.40
C THR A 650 -35.68 -50.88 -18.64
N ARG A 651 -35.33 -52.06 -19.17
CA ARG A 651 -34.33 -52.97 -18.57
C ARG A 651 -32.97 -52.29 -18.42
N GLN A 652 -32.51 -51.59 -19.46
CA GLN A 652 -31.28 -50.81 -19.39
C GLN A 652 -31.36 -49.72 -18.32
N ARG A 653 -32.47 -48.98 -18.22
CA ARG A 653 -32.67 -47.96 -17.17
C ARG A 653 -32.59 -48.55 -15.76
N THR A 654 -33.19 -49.72 -15.53
CA THR A 654 -33.10 -50.40 -14.22
C THR A 654 -31.65 -50.73 -13.85
N GLN A 655 -30.87 -51.23 -14.80
CA GLN A 655 -29.44 -51.49 -14.58
C GLN A 655 -28.65 -50.20 -14.28
N LEU A 656 -28.91 -49.12 -15.03
CA LEU A 656 -28.27 -47.82 -14.83
C LEU A 656 -28.62 -47.20 -13.47
N VAL A 657 -29.87 -47.29 -13.03
CA VAL A 657 -30.29 -46.85 -11.69
C VAL A 657 -29.62 -47.68 -10.59
N GLY A 658 -29.46 -48.99 -10.81
CA GLY A 658 -28.68 -49.86 -9.94
C GLY A 658 -27.25 -49.34 -9.74
N ARG A 659 -26.55 -49.11 -10.85
CA ARG A 659 -25.18 -48.56 -10.88
C ARG A 659 -25.07 -47.16 -10.28
N TYR A 660 -26.03 -46.28 -10.56
CA TYR A 660 -26.11 -44.95 -9.99
C TYR A 660 -26.17 -44.99 -8.46
N VAL A 661 -27.03 -45.86 -7.90
CA VAL A 661 -27.14 -46.00 -6.44
C VAL A 661 -25.89 -46.62 -5.82
N GLU A 662 -25.29 -47.60 -6.50
CA GLU A 662 -24.03 -48.19 -6.05
C GLU A 662 -22.90 -47.14 -6.04
N ALA A 663 -22.82 -46.30 -7.08
CA ALA A 663 -21.77 -45.31 -7.24
C ALA A 663 -21.70 -44.32 -6.07
N TYR A 664 -22.82 -43.68 -5.69
CA TYR A 664 -22.78 -42.72 -4.59
C TYR A 664 -22.58 -43.39 -3.22
N ARG A 665 -23.08 -44.63 -3.03
CA ARG A 665 -22.95 -45.37 -1.76
C ARG A 665 -21.51 -45.73 -1.42
N ARG A 666 -20.64 -45.93 -2.41
CA ARG A 666 -19.21 -46.23 -2.21
C ARG A 666 -18.47 -45.14 -1.41
N TYR A 667 -18.99 -43.91 -1.42
CA TYR A 667 -18.40 -42.76 -0.75
C TYR A 667 -19.16 -42.35 0.52
N CYS A 668 -20.05 -43.22 1.01
CA CYS A 668 -20.88 -42.99 2.18
C CYS A 668 -20.64 -44.07 3.22
N TRP A 669 -20.15 -43.69 4.40
CA TRP A 669 -20.14 -44.56 5.58
C TRP A 669 -20.45 -43.77 6.86
N PRO A 670 -20.98 -44.43 7.90
CA PRO A 670 -21.19 -43.79 9.19
C PRO A 670 -19.85 -43.34 9.81
N VAL A 671 -19.80 -42.12 10.32
CA VAL A 671 -18.67 -41.60 11.10
C VAL A 671 -19.11 -41.56 12.57
N ARG A 672 -18.51 -42.41 13.40
CA ARG A 672 -18.78 -42.50 14.85
C ARG A 672 -17.61 -41.99 15.68
N SER A 673 -16.39 -42.06 15.14
CA SER A 673 -15.19 -41.49 15.73
C SER A 673 -14.25 -40.93 14.66
N LEU A 674 -13.15 -40.31 15.09
CA LEU A 674 -12.10 -39.82 14.19
C LEU A 674 -11.41 -40.93 13.37
N ASP A 675 -11.46 -42.20 13.81
CA ASP A 675 -10.84 -43.32 13.07
C ASP A 675 -11.60 -43.69 11.80
N ASP A 676 -12.88 -43.33 11.74
CA ASP A 676 -13.72 -43.49 10.54
C ASP A 676 -13.42 -42.42 9.48
N LEU A 677 -12.71 -41.34 9.85
CA LEU A 677 -12.30 -40.31 8.90
C LEU A 677 -11.02 -40.73 8.16
N LYS A 678 -10.89 -40.27 6.92
CA LYS A 678 -9.66 -40.36 6.13
C LYS A 678 -9.30 -38.97 5.61
N LEU A 679 -8.09 -38.52 5.93
CA LEU A 679 -7.51 -37.30 5.43
C LEU A 679 -6.48 -37.65 4.35
N ALA A 680 -6.60 -37.03 3.18
CA ALA A 680 -5.61 -37.11 2.11
C ALA A 680 -5.05 -35.69 1.85
N PRO A 681 -3.87 -35.36 2.41
CA PRO A 681 -3.26 -34.06 2.26
C PRO A 681 -2.81 -33.68 0.86
#